data_AF-A0A3Q9W4V1-F1
#
_entry.id   AF-A0A3Q9W4V1-F1
#
_cell.length_a   1.000
_cell.length_b   1.000
_cell.length_c   1.000
_cell.angle_alpha   90.00
_cell.angle_beta   90.00
_cell.angle_gamma   90.00
#
_symmetry.space_group_name_H-M   'P 1'
#
loop_
_entity.id
_entity.type
_entity.pdbx_description
1 polymer ?
#
loop_
_entity_poly.entity_id
_entity_poly.type
_entity_poly.pdbx_seq_one_letter_code
_entity_poly.pdbx_strand_id
1 'polypeptide(L)'
;MNIYNLIPFVPVMCFISACSVEDPYETGPTQAQQEEQQQQQEQQNQTRGFTLQLLDSNATALTDASVQLFDNQYRTDAQGQLTLTDLSNNNVTLTISVPGYERIVMVVNSKAQQNQPLPVVLKKVTATSSELMFGGDTMFGRRYMDPSLTTMGNLLPDVEEAMIRPGNAASSAIALTQFVKPIMASADFASVNLESPVLATPSTVHPSKEFAFFSLPDTLQGLTAIGIDYVALGNNHVFDYQQKGLEDTIKFVEQAGFSHSGAGNNTTEAYAPRLVKVGNTTLGLVSATSITGDDHLVTYIATANKGGAADLTDSTALSAAVEQASESSDYAVVQLHGGDEYSYAPTRYINNRFEFVSRRAPDLMIAHHPHVAQGFGLYNGVPALLGLGNFVFEQNRHETLLGVAVSVRVDPTQSPKTQSARAYPVYLEDYQPKLVSGFLSDYLIRRLAEFSSPEVAIVPGPGFGDVYFQNPPSVQEVETVTLNLAAGEHLVDLREYAPSNAFLSKISSTGTADVTLGRDLMWFGDFEDWDNDNEVNEVTRWEHESDDITPCLTGAMRGTQGMCLSRTQFNNRPIRMPFKQTLRTMPITPSESTLEAYSELSLFGYAKGDNAGALSAELTIVTAEDNLEFSSEEVGLIEPGSYNWQTFRHDITLPDDSQTLGPEQLPARAVKLAFKQAPPEQGEATVMLDQLALISWQKSFSLNNRLWQAERMHGLDFMALETDVPVTLTLHFSAYD
;
A
#
# COMPACT_ATOMS: atom_id res chain seq x y z
N MET A 1 12.45 -44.70 -81.00
CA MET A 1 11.23 -44.47 -81.79
C MET A 1 10.39 -43.46 -81.01
N ASN A 2 10.19 -42.26 -81.57
CA ASN A 2 9.40 -41.09 -81.10
C ASN A 2 9.87 -40.48 -79.75
N ILE A 3 10.49 -39.29 -79.61
CA ILE A 3 10.35 -37.94 -80.24
C ILE A 3 8.94 -37.38 -80.19
N TYR A 4 8.68 -36.46 -79.25
CA TYR A 4 7.96 -35.16 -79.34
C TYR A 4 8.01 -34.49 -77.93
N ASN A 5 8.91 -33.53 -77.69
CA ASN A 5 8.74 -32.05 -77.61
C ASN A 5 8.21 -31.53 -76.24
N LEU A 6 9.09 -30.91 -75.42
CA LEU A 6 9.31 -29.45 -75.19
C LEU A 6 8.16 -28.79 -74.38
N ILE A 7 8.37 -28.40 -73.11
CA ILE A 7 8.95 -27.10 -72.63
C ILE A 7 9.39 -27.27 -71.14
N PRO A 8 10.47 -26.61 -70.66
CA PRO A 8 10.88 -26.66 -69.26
C PRO A 8 10.04 -25.73 -68.37
N PHE A 9 9.60 -26.25 -67.23
CA PHE A 9 9.01 -25.50 -66.12
C PHE A 9 10.07 -24.59 -65.51
N VAL A 10 9.90 -23.27 -65.60
CA VAL A 10 10.67 -22.28 -64.83
C VAL A 10 10.02 -22.19 -63.46
N PRO A 11 10.71 -22.48 -62.34
CA PRO A 11 10.18 -22.17 -61.02
C PRO A 11 10.27 -20.66 -60.84
N VAL A 12 9.12 -19.98 -60.89
CA VAL A 12 9.00 -18.62 -60.40
C VAL A 12 9.11 -18.70 -58.88
N MET A 13 10.32 -18.46 -58.34
CA MET A 13 10.49 -18.07 -56.95
C MET A 13 9.79 -16.72 -56.78
N CYS A 14 8.55 -16.71 -56.31
CA CYS A 14 7.97 -15.52 -55.70
C CYS A 14 8.75 -15.24 -54.42
N PHE A 15 9.73 -14.35 -54.49
CA PHE A 15 10.15 -13.59 -53.33
C PHE A 15 8.93 -12.76 -52.91
N ILE A 16 8.20 -13.23 -51.90
CA ILE A 16 7.37 -12.34 -51.09
C ILE A 16 8.37 -11.57 -50.25
N SER A 17 8.94 -10.49 -50.80
CA SER A 17 9.44 -9.42 -49.95
C SER A 17 8.21 -8.94 -49.20
N ALA A 18 8.12 -9.26 -47.91
CA ALA A 18 7.32 -8.46 -47.00
C ALA A 18 7.95 -7.06 -47.02
N CYS A 19 7.53 -6.22 -47.97
CA CYS A 19 7.64 -4.79 -47.79
C CYS A 19 6.68 -4.51 -46.64
N SER A 20 7.21 -4.27 -45.43
CA SER A 20 6.49 -3.39 -44.52
C SER A 20 6.25 -2.12 -45.32
N VAL A 21 4.99 -1.74 -45.48
CA VAL A 21 4.70 -0.37 -45.86
C VAL A 21 5.05 0.41 -44.61
N GLU A 22 6.27 0.96 -44.54
CA GLU A 22 6.60 1.99 -43.56
C GLU A 22 5.52 3.06 -43.70
N ASP A 23 4.78 3.32 -42.62
CA ASP A 23 3.93 4.48 -42.58
C ASP A 23 4.85 5.69 -42.81
N PRO A 24 4.65 6.53 -43.85
CA PRO A 24 5.50 7.70 -44.07
C PRO A 24 5.46 8.72 -42.92
N TYR A 25 4.61 8.49 -41.89
CA TYR A 25 4.55 9.23 -40.65
C TYR A 25 5.03 8.45 -39.40
N GLU A 26 5.48 7.20 -39.54
CA GLU A 26 6.22 6.51 -38.46
C GLU A 26 7.64 7.11 -38.40
N THR A 27 7.81 8.08 -37.51
CA THR A 27 9.15 8.53 -37.13
C THR A 27 9.77 7.45 -36.25
N GLY A 28 11.01 7.05 -36.54
CA GLY A 28 11.79 6.21 -35.62
C GLY A 28 11.98 6.90 -34.24
N PRO A 29 12.53 6.18 -33.25
CA PRO A 29 12.69 6.70 -31.90
C PRO A 29 13.55 7.97 -31.91
N THR A 30 13.12 8.97 -31.13
CA THR A 30 13.83 10.23 -30.87
C THR A 30 15.21 9.97 -30.28
N GLN A 31 16.10 10.96 -30.37
CA GLN A 31 17.42 10.84 -29.75
C GLN A 31 17.32 10.60 -28.23
N ALA A 32 16.37 11.27 -27.56
CA ALA A 32 16.12 11.09 -26.14
C ALA A 32 15.69 9.65 -25.80
N GLN A 33 14.79 9.05 -26.60
CA GLN A 33 14.37 7.66 -26.43
C GLN A 33 15.55 6.69 -26.61
N GLN A 34 16.43 6.92 -27.59
CA GLN A 34 17.60 6.08 -27.82
C GLN A 34 18.63 6.17 -26.68
N GLU A 35 18.89 7.38 -26.18
CA GLU A 35 19.78 7.62 -25.04
C GLU A 35 19.25 6.94 -23.78
N GLU A 36 17.94 7.03 -23.53
CA GLU A 36 17.29 6.39 -22.39
C GLU A 36 17.33 4.86 -22.48
N GLN A 37 17.02 4.29 -23.65
CA GLN A 37 17.16 2.84 -23.88
C GLN A 37 18.58 2.35 -23.62
N GLN A 38 19.59 3.14 -24.02
CA GLN A 38 20.99 2.81 -23.73
C GLN A 38 21.28 2.85 -22.23
N GLN A 39 20.83 3.89 -21.51
CA GLN A 39 21.04 4.02 -20.06
C GLN A 39 20.38 2.89 -19.28
N GLN A 40 19.15 2.50 -19.65
CA GLN A 40 18.45 1.37 -19.04
C GLN A 40 19.20 0.05 -19.27
N GLN A 41 19.71 -0.19 -20.48
CA GLN A 41 20.53 -1.37 -20.77
C GLN A 41 21.85 -1.37 -19.98
N GLU A 42 22.50 -0.21 -19.82
CA GLU A 42 23.71 -0.08 -19.01
C GLU A 42 23.41 -0.34 -17.53
N GLN A 43 22.29 0.15 -17.02
CA GLN A 43 21.86 -0.02 -15.63
C GLN A 43 21.51 -1.48 -15.33
N GLN A 44 20.78 -2.18 -16.21
CA GLN A 44 20.41 -3.59 -16.05
C GLN A 44 21.62 -4.53 -15.94
N ASN A 45 22.77 -4.14 -16.52
CA ASN A 45 24.00 -4.94 -16.49
C ASN A 45 24.92 -4.62 -15.29
N GLN A 46 24.55 -3.66 -14.43
CA GLN A 46 25.33 -3.32 -13.24
C GLN A 46 24.88 -4.15 -12.04
N THR A 47 25.81 -4.92 -11.46
CA THR A 47 25.60 -5.51 -10.14
C THR A 47 26.09 -4.57 -9.04
N ARG A 48 25.41 -4.58 -7.89
CA ARG A 48 25.80 -3.77 -6.73
C ARG A 48 26.09 -4.62 -5.50
N GLY A 49 27.04 -4.12 -4.71
CA GLY A 49 27.36 -4.68 -3.39
C GLY A 49 26.61 -3.92 -2.31
N PHE A 50 26.08 -4.64 -1.32
CA PHE A 50 25.34 -4.06 -0.19
C PHE A 50 25.92 -4.57 1.11
N THR A 51 26.28 -3.68 2.04
CA THR A 51 26.93 -4.08 3.29
C THR A 51 25.99 -3.86 4.48
N LEU A 52 25.78 -4.91 5.25
CA LEU A 52 25.03 -4.89 6.50
C LEU A 52 25.98 -4.90 7.69
N GLN A 53 25.58 -4.28 8.80
CA GLN A 53 26.20 -4.47 10.11
C GLN A 53 25.16 -4.94 11.12
N LEU A 54 25.29 -6.19 11.59
CA LEU A 54 24.37 -6.77 12.57
C LEU A 54 24.83 -6.47 13.99
N LEU A 55 23.94 -5.90 14.78
CA LEU A 55 24.17 -5.45 16.15
C LEU A 55 23.12 -6.06 17.09
N ASP A 56 23.46 -6.24 18.37
CA ASP A 56 22.47 -6.46 19.42
C ASP A 56 21.89 -5.15 19.95
N SER A 57 20.89 -5.22 20.84
CA SER A 57 20.26 -4.06 21.46
C SER A 57 21.21 -3.18 22.32
N ASN A 58 22.45 -3.61 22.56
CA ASN A 58 23.49 -2.80 23.22
C ASN A 58 24.52 -2.27 22.21
N ALA A 59 24.20 -2.25 20.92
CA ALA A 59 25.08 -1.89 19.82
C ALA A 59 26.36 -2.76 19.74
N THR A 60 26.32 -4.00 20.23
CA THR A 60 27.44 -4.94 20.14
C THR A 60 27.36 -5.72 18.84
N ALA A 61 28.46 -5.79 18.09
CA ALA A 61 28.56 -6.55 16.84
C ALA A 61 28.25 -8.04 17.02
N LEU A 62 27.37 -8.56 16.16
CA LEU A 62 27.02 -9.98 16.11
C LEU A 62 27.91 -10.70 15.11
N THR A 63 28.91 -11.42 15.60
CA THR A 63 29.90 -12.16 14.79
C THR A 63 29.39 -13.55 14.40
N ASP A 64 29.72 -14.03 13.20
CA ASP A 64 29.29 -15.35 12.67
C ASP A 64 27.75 -15.50 12.61
N ALA A 65 27.03 -14.39 12.50
CA ALA A 65 25.59 -14.32 12.36
C ALA A 65 25.18 -14.66 10.91
N SER A 66 24.10 -15.43 10.76
CA SER A 66 23.62 -15.90 9.46
C SER A 66 22.62 -14.93 8.82
N VAL A 67 22.82 -14.61 7.55
CA VAL A 67 21.87 -13.84 6.73
C VAL A 67 21.48 -14.66 5.51
N GLN A 68 20.18 -14.86 5.32
CA GLN A 68 19.64 -15.54 4.15
C GLN A 68 19.22 -14.50 3.11
N LEU A 69 19.71 -14.67 1.89
CA LEU A 69 19.32 -13.90 0.71
C LEU A 69 18.97 -14.92 -0.38
N PHE A 70 17.69 -14.97 -0.77
CA PHE A 70 17.18 -16.03 -1.65
C PHE A 70 17.58 -17.43 -1.11
N ASP A 71 18.24 -18.26 -1.93
CA ASP A 71 18.76 -19.58 -1.54
C ASP A 71 20.18 -19.53 -0.96
N ASN A 72 20.82 -18.35 -0.91
CA ASN A 72 22.19 -18.19 -0.44
C ASN A 72 22.25 -17.78 1.04
N GLN A 73 23.23 -18.35 1.75
CA GLN A 73 23.48 -18.06 3.15
C GLN A 73 24.83 -17.35 3.30
N TYR A 74 24.81 -16.19 3.94
CA TYR A 74 25.98 -15.35 4.24
C TYR A 74 26.26 -15.33 5.73
N ARG A 75 27.48 -14.93 6.11
CA ARG A 75 27.89 -14.82 7.52
C ARG A 75 28.62 -13.52 7.80
N THR A 76 28.40 -12.95 8.98
CA THR A 76 29.10 -11.74 9.43
C THR A 76 30.53 -12.01 9.88
N ASP A 77 31.39 -11.01 9.70
CA ASP A 77 32.76 -10.98 10.17
C ASP A 77 32.89 -10.61 11.67
N ALA A 78 34.11 -10.31 12.12
CA ALA A 78 34.39 -9.94 13.50
C ALA A 78 33.83 -8.55 13.91
N GLN A 79 33.45 -7.72 12.94
CA GLN A 79 32.82 -6.42 13.13
C GLN A 79 31.29 -6.51 13.01
N GLY A 80 30.76 -7.72 12.85
CA GLY A 80 29.34 -7.96 12.60
C GLY A 80 28.91 -7.58 11.19
N GLN A 81 29.86 -7.40 10.26
CA GLN A 81 29.57 -6.93 8.91
C GLN A 81 29.53 -8.08 7.92
N LEU A 82 28.66 -7.97 6.91
CA LEU A 82 28.72 -8.80 5.72
C LEU A 82 28.46 -7.94 4.49
N THR A 83 29.11 -8.27 3.38
CA THR A 83 28.83 -7.66 2.09
C THR A 83 28.15 -8.68 1.20
N LEU A 84 26.92 -8.38 0.81
CA LEU A 84 26.18 -9.07 -0.24
C LEU A 84 26.76 -8.60 -1.58
N THR A 85 27.16 -9.54 -2.44
CA THR A 85 27.65 -9.25 -3.79
C THR A 85 26.64 -9.72 -4.82
N ASP A 86 26.72 -9.16 -6.03
CA ASP A 86 25.92 -9.58 -7.19
C ASP A 86 24.40 -9.41 -7.00
N LEU A 87 23.99 -8.35 -6.29
CA LEU A 87 22.58 -7.99 -6.21
C LEU A 87 22.12 -7.39 -7.55
N SER A 88 20.96 -7.84 -8.01
CA SER A 88 20.20 -7.22 -9.09
C SER A 88 19.86 -5.78 -8.71
N ASN A 89 19.76 -4.90 -9.71
CA ASN A 89 19.47 -3.47 -9.51
C ASN A 89 17.96 -3.24 -9.27
N ASN A 90 17.42 -3.86 -8.22
CA ASN A 90 16.02 -3.78 -7.77
C ASN A 90 15.95 -3.76 -6.22
N ASN A 91 14.75 -3.71 -5.67
CA ASN A 91 14.58 -3.88 -4.23
C ASN A 91 14.68 -5.36 -3.86
N VAL A 92 15.48 -5.66 -2.84
CA VAL A 92 15.81 -7.03 -2.45
C VAL A 92 15.25 -7.31 -1.07
N THR A 93 14.52 -8.42 -0.96
CA THR A 93 14.03 -8.90 0.34
C THR A 93 15.08 -9.79 1.02
N LEU A 94 15.45 -9.43 2.24
CA LEU A 94 16.43 -10.13 3.06
C LEU A 94 15.74 -10.79 4.25
N THR A 95 16.15 -12.00 4.60
CA THR A 95 15.73 -12.67 5.84
C THR A 95 16.94 -12.91 6.73
N ILE A 96 17.02 -12.18 7.84
CA ILE A 96 18.10 -12.27 8.81
C ILE A 96 17.68 -13.19 9.94
N SER A 97 18.52 -14.18 10.27
CA SER A 97 18.22 -15.16 11.31
C SER A 97 19.47 -15.46 12.12
N VAL A 98 19.44 -15.09 13.39
CA VAL A 98 20.56 -15.30 14.33
C VAL A 98 20.04 -16.08 15.53
N PRO A 99 20.64 -17.24 15.88
CA PRO A 99 20.18 -18.04 17.01
C PRO A 99 20.08 -17.23 18.31
N GLY A 100 18.93 -17.28 18.99
CA GLY A 100 18.67 -16.53 20.23
C GLY A 100 18.26 -15.07 20.02
N TYR A 101 18.15 -14.63 18.77
CA TYR A 101 17.65 -13.32 18.39
C TYR A 101 16.42 -13.46 17.51
N GLU A 102 15.76 -12.33 17.33
CA GLU A 102 14.66 -12.20 16.42
C GLU A 102 15.02 -12.46 14.96
N ARG A 103 14.05 -13.01 14.23
CA ARG A 103 14.09 -13.01 12.78
C ARG A 103 13.68 -11.62 12.29
N ILE A 104 14.37 -11.13 11.27
CA ILE A 104 14.00 -9.87 10.59
C ILE A 104 13.84 -10.17 9.12
N VAL A 105 12.70 -9.75 8.57
CA VAL A 105 12.53 -9.58 7.13
C VAL A 105 12.65 -8.09 6.85
N MET A 106 13.37 -7.70 5.80
CA MET A 106 13.53 -6.30 5.43
C MET A 106 13.65 -6.19 3.91
N VAL A 107 13.22 -5.06 3.36
CA VAL A 107 13.36 -4.77 1.93
C VAL A 107 14.35 -3.62 1.79
N VAL A 108 15.41 -3.87 1.04
CA VAL A 108 16.48 -2.89 0.82
C VAL A 108 16.58 -2.54 -0.65
N ASN A 109 16.72 -1.25 -0.93
CA ASN A 109 17.00 -0.77 -2.27
C ASN A 109 18.51 -0.95 -2.56
N SER A 110 18.84 -1.86 -3.46
CA SER A 110 20.23 -2.13 -3.87
C SER A 110 20.83 -1.03 -4.77
N LYS A 111 20.00 -0.19 -5.40
CA LYS A 111 20.40 0.95 -6.23
C LYS A 111 21.03 2.05 -5.38
N ALA A 112 20.57 2.21 -4.13
CA ALA A 112 21.05 3.24 -3.21
C ALA A 112 22.53 3.01 -2.84
N GLN A 113 23.41 3.89 -3.32
CA GLN A 113 24.84 3.81 -2.99
C GLN A 113 25.06 4.05 -1.50
N GLN A 114 25.56 3.04 -0.79
CA GLN A 114 25.88 3.17 0.64
C GLN A 114 27.38 3.42 0.84
N ASN A 115 27.71 4.56 1.46
CA ASN A 115 29.07 4.89 1.89
C ASN A 115 29.46 4.19 3.21
N GLN A 116 28.49 3.67 3.94
CA GLN A 116 28.65 3.01 5.25
C GLN A 116 27.73 1.78 5.31
N PRO A 117 28.10 0.73 6.09
CA PRO A 117 27.22 -0.41 6.34
C PRO A 117 25.87 0.02 6.94
N LEU A 118 24.78 -0.60 6.49
CA LEU A 118 23.46 -0.41 7.09
C LEU A 118 23.40 -1.16 8.45
N PRO A 119 23.23 -0.46 9.58
CA PRO A 119 23.07 -1.11 10.87
C PRO A 119 21.71 -1.81 10.96
N VAL A 120 21.71 -3.05 11.45
CA VAL A 120 20.51 -3.82 11.78
C VAL A 120 20.62 -4.29 13.21
N VAL A 121 19.75 -3.75 14.07
CA VAL A 121 19.70 -4.10 15.49
C VAL A 121 18.74 -5.27 15.70
N LEU A 122 19.24 -6.36 16.26
CA LEU A 122 18.45 -7.56 16.57
C LEU A 122 18.16 -7.63 18.08
N LYS A 123 16.88 -7.80 18.42
CA LYS A 123 16.42 -8.03 19.79
C LYS A 123 16.58 -9.50 20.17
N LYS A 124 17.01 -9.77 21.41
CA LYS A 124 17.07 -11.15 21.95
C LYS A 124 15.66 -11.69 22.15
N VAL A 125 15.50 -12.98 21.90
CA VAL A 125 14.23 -13.70 22.11
C VAL A 125 14.41 -14.82 23.12
N THR A 126 13.34 -15.15 23.81
CA THR A 126 13.29 -16.29 24.74
C THR A 126 12.89 -17.56 23.99
N ALA A 127 13.21 -18.72 24.55
CA ALA A 127 12.74 -20.01 24.00
C ALA A 127 11.22 -20.22 24.12
N THR A 128 10.53 -19.35 24.86
CA THR A 128 9.07 -19.32 25.05
C THR A 128 8.39 -18.31 24.13
N SER A 129 9.16 -17.51 23.38
CA SER A 129 8.63 -16.55 22.43
C SER A 129 8.04 -17.25 21.20
N SER A 130 7.02 -16.66 20.61
CA SER A 130 6.50 -17.02 19.28
C SER A 130 6.22 -15.76 18.48
N GLU A 131 6.42 -15.82 17.18
CA GLU A 131 6.10 -14.73 16.24
C GLU A 131 4.81 -15.02 15.49
N LEU A 132 3.82 -14.14 15.68
CA LEU A 132 2.52 -14.22 15.02
C LEU A 132 2.49 -13.20 13.88
N MET A 133 1.98 -13.54 12.70
CA MET A 133 1.83 -12.62 11.57
C MET A 133 0.36 -12.45 11.19
N PHE A 134 -0.06 -11.21 10.97
CA PHE A 134 -1.43 -10.88 10.59
C PHE A 134 -1.44 -10.04 9.32
N GLY A 135 -2.05 -10.56 8.25
CA GLY A 135 -2.41 -9.82 7.05
C GLY A 135 -3.88 -9.40 7.10
N GLY A 136 -4.23 -8.39 6.30
CA GLY A 136 -5.57 -7.84 6.21
C GLY A 136 -6.53 -8.63 5.31
N ASP A 137 -7.43 -7.89 4.66
CA ASP A 137 -8.55 -8.42 3.88
C ASP A 137 -8.08 -9.20 2.64
N THR A 138 -8.61 -10.42 2.46
CA THR A 138 -8.12 -11.42 1.51
C THR A 138 -9.27 -12.08 0.75
N MET A 139 -9.24 -12.03 -0.58
CA MET A 139 -10.10 -12.76 -1.52
C MET A 139 -9.40 -12.96 -2.87
N PHE A 140 -9.80 -13.99 -3.62
CA PHE A 140 -9.29 -14.32 -4.96
C PHE A 140 -10.39 -14.30 -6.04
N GLY A 141 -11.49 -13.59 -5.77
CA GLY A 141 -12.69 -13.54 -6.61
C GLY A 141 -12.81 -12.30 -7.51
N ARG A 142 -14.02 -12.02 -8.01
CA ARG A 142 -14.36 -10.82 -8.80
C ARG A 142 -13.35 -10.52 -9.91
N ARG A 143 -12.60 -9.41 -9.86
CA ARG A 143 -11.72 -8.97 -10.95
C ARG A 143 -10.51 -9.86 -11.15
N TYR A 144 -10.14 -10.69 -10.18
CA TYR A 144 -9.17 -11.76 -10.44
C TYR A 144 -9.70 -12.76 -11.46
N MET A 145 -11.02 -13.02 -11.47
CA MET A 145 -11.66 -14.03 -12.32
C MET A 145 -12.30 -13.45 -13.58
N ASP A 146 -12.67 -12.17 -13.56
CA ASP A 146 -13.14 -11.41 -14.71
C ASP A 146 -13.01 -9.90 -14.40
N PRO A 147 -12.09 -9.18 -15.06
CA PRO A 147 -11.79 -7.78 -14.75
C PRO A 147 -12.98 -6.83 -14.99
N SER A 148 -14.01 -7.26 -15.72
CA SER A 148 -15.21 -6.46 -16.01
C SER A 148 -16.28 -6.54 -14.93
N LEU A 149 -16.19 -7.49 -13.98
CA LEU A 149 -17.23 -7.71 -12.99
C LEU A 149 -17.25 -6.64 -11.89
N THR A 150 -18.46 -6.15 -11.61
CA THR A 150 -18.76 -5.31 -10.43
C THR A 150 -19.15 -6.15 -9.22
N THR A 151 -19.84 -7.27 -9.43
CA THR A 151 -20.33 -8.21 -8.40
C THR A 151 -20.40 -9.63 -8.97
N MET A 152 -20.23 -10.65 -8.13
CA MET A 152 -20.31 -12.05 -8.57
C MET A 152 -21.75 -12.54 -8.65
N GLY A 153 -22.03 -13.35 -9.68
CA GLY A 153 -23.35 -13.94 -9.91
C GLY A 153 -23.39 -15.44 -9.63
N ASN A 154 -24.25 -16.15 -10.33
CA ASN A 154 -24.39 -17.60 -10.24
C ASN A 154 -23.61 -18.38 -11.32
N LEU A 155 -22.72 -17.70 -12.03
CA LEU A 155 -21.87 -18.26 -13.06
C LEU A 155 -20.42 -18.30 -12.58
N LEU A 156 -19.69 -19.31 -13.04
CA LEU A 156 -18.25 -19.38 -12.86
C LEU A 156 -17.57 -18.69 -14.05
N PRO A 157 -16.88 -17.55 -13.85
CA PRO A 157 -16.15 -16.89 -14.94
C PRO A 157 -14.97 -17.72 -15.42
N ASP A 158 -14.68 -17.61 -16.73
CA ASP A 158 -13.51 -18.20 -17.39
C ASP A 158 -13.20 -17.37 -18.64
N VAL A 159 -12.77 -16.12 -18.43
CA VAL A 159 -12.37 -15.19 -19.51
C VAL A 159 -10.86 -15.20 -19.71
N GLU A 160 -10.40 -14.90 -20.92
CA GLU A 160 -8.98 -15.04 -21.29
C GLU A 160 -8.08 -14.04 -20.53
N GLU A 161 -8.55 -12.80 -20.39
CA GLU A 161 -7.89 -11.74 -19.61
C GLU A 161 -7.90 -11.90 -18.08
N ALA A 162 -8.50 -12.97 -17.53
CA ALA A 162 -8.53 -13.18 -16.08
C ALA A 162 -7.19 -13.69 -15.52
N MET A 163 -6.76 -13.12 -14.40
CA MET A 163 -5.58 -13.59 -13.65
C MET A 163 -5.78 -15.02 -13.10
N ILE A 164 -7.00 -15.31 -12.64
CA ILE A 164 -7.40 -16.58 -12.03
C ILE A 164 -8.51 -17.20 -12.86
N ARG A 165 -8.20 -18.32 -13.50
CA ARG A 165 -9.16 -19.12 -14.26
C ARG A 165 -9.35 -20.48 -13.59
N PRO A 166 -10.49 -21.16 -13.78
CA PRO A 166 -10.73 -22.47 -13.18
C PRO A 166 -9.62 -23.50 -13.46
N GLY A 167 -9.00 -23.45 -14.64
CA GLY A 167 -7.94 -24.38 -15.02
C GLY A 167 -6.55 -24.12 -14.41
N ASN A 168 -6.30 -22.94 -13.85
CA ASN A 168 -4.99 -22.54 -13.32
C ASN A 168 -5.04 -21.88 -11.93
N ALA A 169 -6.20 -21.91 -11.26
CA ALA A 169 -6.47 -21.14 -10.05
C ALA A 169 -5.43 -21.32 -8.94
N ALA A 170 -4.96 -22.55 -8.69
CA ALA A 170 -3.91 -22.81 -7.70
C ALA A 170 -2.58 -22.14 -8.08
N SER A 171 -2.09 -22.34 -9.31
CA SER A 171 -0.82 -21.75 -9.76
C SER A 171 -0.89 -20.23 -9.81
N SER A 172 -2.02 -19.65 -10.24
CA SER A 172 -2.21 -18.20 -10.27
C SER A 172 -2.22 -17.61 -8.85
N ALA A 173 -2.92 -18.24 -7.89
CA ALA A 173 -2.95 -17.77 -6.51
C ALA A 173 -1.57 -17.86 -5.82
N ILE A 174 -0.78 -18.89 -6.14
CA ILE A 174 0.62 -19.00 -5.67
C ILE A 174 1.47 -17.87 -6.25
N ALA A 175 1.37 -17.61 -7.55
CA ALA A 175 2.11 -16.53 -8.21
C ALA A 175 1.72 -15.16 -7.63
N LEU A 176 0.42 -14.91 -7.40
CA LEU A 176 -0.08 -13.67 -6.83
C LEU A 176 0.52 -13.37 -5.45
N THR A 177 0.71 -14.38 -4.61
CA THR A 177 1.10 -14.16 -3.21
C THR A 177 2.61 -14.29 -2.97
N GLN A 178 3.40 -14.62 -3.98
CA GLN A 178 4.81 -15.01 -3.79
C GLN A 178 5.69 -13.91 -3.17
N PHE A 179 5.43 -12.64 -3.47
CA PHE A 179 6.30 -11.53 -3.06
C PHE A 179 6.16 -11.14 -1.57
N VAL A 180 5.05 -11.52 -0.94
CA VAL A 180 4.83 -11.39 0.51
C VAL A 180 5.13 -12.68 1.29
N LYS A 181 5.48 -13.77 0.60
CA LYS A 181 5.90 -15.03 1.24
C LYS A 181 6.98 -14.84 2.31
N PRO A 182 8.03 -14.02 2.10
CA PRO A 182 9.12 -13.92 3.09
C PRO A 182 8.66 -13.48 4.47
N ILE A 183 7.69 -12.55 4.58
CA ILE A 183 7.15 -12.13 5.88
C ILE A 183 6.23 -13.19 6.49
N MET A 184 5.37 -13.82 5.68
CA MET A 184 4.39 -14.79 6.17
C MET A 184 5.04 -16.09 6.62
N ALA A 185 5.88 -16.69 5.77
CA ALA A 185 6.55 -17.96 6.04
C ALA A 185 7.65 -17.85 7.12
N SER A 186 8.02 -16.63 7.50
CA SER A 186 8.97 -16.36 8.57
C SER A 186 8.34 -16.39 9.97
N ALA A 187 7.01 -16.36 10.08
CA ALA A 187 6.33 -16.41 11.37
C ALA A 187 6.13 -17.85 11.86
N ASP A 188 5.90 -18.02 13.16
CA ASP A 188 5.52 -19.33 13.74
C ASP A 188 4.03 -19.63 13.55
N PHE A 189 3.24 -18.60 13.26
CA PHE A 189 1.81 -18.67 12.96
C PHE A 189 1.38 -17.46 12.13
N ALA A 190 0.68 -17.68 11.02
CA ALA A 190 0.17 -16.59 10.17
C ALA A 190 -1.35 -16.63 9.96
N SER A 191 -1.96 -15.44 9.90
CA SER A 191 -3.40 -15.23 9.81
C SER A 191 -3.75 -14.17 8.76
N VAL A 192 -4.89 -14.34 8.09
CA VAL A 192 -5.54 -13.30 7.26
C VAL A 192 -7.05 -13.25 7.53
N ASN A 193 -7.72 -12.15 7.16
CA ASN A 193 -9.18 -12.12 7.08
C ASN A 193 -9.63 -12.63 5.71
N LEU A 194 -10.22 -13.83 5.64
CA LEU A 194 -10.70 -14.41 4.38
C LEU A 194 -12.12 -13.89 4.11
N GLU A 195 -12.20 -12.80 3.35
CA GLU A 195 -13.41 -12.01 3.12
C GLU A 195 -14.14 -12.45 1.84
N SER A 196 -14.22 -13.75 1.63
CA SER A 196 -15.06 -14.32 0.59
C SER A 196 -15.42 -15.77 0.94
N PRO A 197 -16.61 -16.24 0.56
CA PRO A 197 -16.91 -17.67 0.54
C PRO A 197 -15.97 -18.40 -0.42
N VAL A 198 -15.63 -19.63 -0.07
CA VAL A 198 -14.83 -20.53 -0.90
C VAL A 198 -15.74 -21.63 -1.42
N LEU A 199 -15.96 -21.69 -2.73
CA LEU A 199 -16.91 -22.63 -3.32
C LEU A 199 -16.59 -22.98 -4.77
N ALA A 200 -16.92 -24.21 -5.16
CA ALA A 200 -16.73 -24.70 -6.53
C ALA A 200 -17.93 -24.43 -7.44
N THR A 201 -19.11 -24.13 -6.88
CA THR A 201 -20.35 -23.97 -7.65
C THR A 201 -21.21 -22.84 -7.08
N PRO A 202 -21.22 -21.65 -7.70
CA PRO A 202 -21.93 -20.46 -7.21
C PRO A 202 -23.45 -20.56 -7.45
N SER A 203 -24.18 -21.38 -6.70
CA SER A 203 -25.61 -21.64 -6.96
C SER A 203 -26.61 -20.84 -6.09
N THR A 204 -26.14 -20.16 -5.04
CA THR A 204 -26.98 -19.62 -3.96
C THR A 204 -26.60 -18.19 -3.58
N VAL A 205 -26.28 -17.36 -4.57
CA VAL A 205 -25.95 -15.94 -4.36
C VAL A 205 -27.02 -15.23 -3.52
N HIS A 206 -26.60 -14.33 -2.66
CA HIS A 206 -27.46 -13.54 -1.80
C HIS A 206 -28.41 -12.69 -2.65
N PRO A 207 -29.73 -12.71 -2.41
CA PRO A 207 -30.71 -12.16 -3.36
C PRO A 207 -30.74 -10.63 -3.44
N SER A 208 -30.20 -9.93 -2.44
CA SER A 208 -30.29 -8.47 -2.32
C SER A 208 -28.98 -7.78 -1.95
N LYS A 209 -27.87 -8.52 -1.85
CA LYS A 209 -26.58 -7.92 -1.48
C LYS A 209 -26.00 -7.29 -2.75
N GLU A 210 -25.52 -6.06 -2.64
CA GLU A 210 -24.97 -5.31 -3.77
C GLU A 210 -23.69 -5.98 -4.31
N PHE A 211 -22.75 -6.27 -3.41
CA PHE A 211 -21.50 -6.93 -3.73
C PHE A 211 -21.45 -8.33 -3.13
N ALA A 212 -21.49 -9.34 -4.01
CA ALA A 212 -21.24 -10.72 -3.67
C ALA A 212 -19.86 -11.13 -4.21
N PHE A 213 -19.11 -11.87 -3.40
CA PHE A 213 -17.81 -12.41 -3.76
C PHE A 213 -17.80 -13.93 -3.61
N PHE A 214 -16.93 -14.61 -4.37
CA PHE A 214 -16.48 -15.96 -4.03
C PHE A 214 -15.08 -16.19 -4.57
N SER A 215 -14.33 -17.05 -3.89
CA SER A 215 -13.05 -17.57 -4.32
C SER A 215 -13.17 -19.05 -4.70
N LEU A 216 -12.35 -19.51 -5.64
CA LEU A 216 -12.28 -20.94 -5.99
C LEU A 216 -11.49 -21.72 -4.92
N PRO A 217 -11.86 -22.98 -4.59
CA PRO A 217 -11.15 -23.78 -3.59
C PRO A 217 -9.64 -23.89 -3.85
N ASP A 218 -9.25 -24.02 -5.11
CA ASP A 218 -7.86 -24.15 -5.52
C ASP A 218 -7.02 -22.89 -5.21
N THR A 219 -7.63 -21.71 -5.09
CA THR A 219 -6.92 -20.46 -4.74
C THR A 219 -6.39 -20.46 -3.31
N LEU A 220 -6.94 -21.31 -2.42
CA LEU A 220 -6.41 -21.52 -1.09
C LEU A 220 -4.94 -21.98 -1.09
N GLN A 221 -4.47 -22.59 -2.19
CA GLN A 221 -3.06 -22.95 -2.34
C GLN A 221 -2.12 -21.73 -2.34
N GLY A 222 -2.59 -20.54 -2.75
CA GLY A 222 -1.82 -19.31 -2.59
C GLY A 222 -1.52 -19.02 -1.12
N LEU A 223 -2.54 -19.13 -0.26
CA LEU A 223 -2.39 -18.94 1.19
C LEU A 223 -1.54 -20.05 1.83
N THR A 224 -1.74 -21.31 1.42
CA THR A 224 -0.90 -22.42 1.89
C THR A 224 0.57 -22.22 1.51
N ALA A 225 0.85 -21.77 0.29
CA ALA A 225 2.22 -21.63 -0.23
C ALA A 225 3.04 -20.53 0.47
N ILE A 226 2.37 -19.54 1.04
CA ILE A 226 3.00 -18.48 1.83
C ILE A 226 3.01 -18.76 3.35
N GLY A 227 2.40 -19.86 3.79
CA GLY A 227 2.43 -20.31 5.19
C GLY A 227 1.31 -19.76 6.07
N ILE A 228 0.12 -19.47 5.53
CA ILE A 228 -1.06 -19.15 6.35
C ILE A 228 -1.51 -20.39 7.13
N ASP A 229 -1.78 -20.22 8.42
CA ASP A 229 -2.27 -21.27 9.32
C ASP A 229 -3.74 -21.10 9.71
N TYR A 230 -4.22 -19.85 9.68
CA TYR A 230 -5.54 -19.48 10.14
C TYR A 230 -6.21 -18.44 9.25
N VAL A 231 -7.53 -18.55 9.11
CA VAL A 231 -8.36 -17.53 8.46
C VAL A 231 -9.48 -17.05 9.39
N ALA A 232 -9.66 -15.74 9.52
CA ALA A 232 -10.83 -15.17 10.16
C ALA A 232 -12.00 -15.21 9.16
N LEU A 233 -13.14 -15.76 9.59
CA LEU A 233 -14.37 -15.86 8.78
C LEU A 233 -15.50 -14.98 9.32
N GLY A 234 -15.31 -14.34 10.48
CA GLY A 234 -16.26 -13.40 11.09
C GLY A 234 -16.32 -12.07 10.36
N ASN A 235 -16.65 -12.08 9.07
CA ASN A 235 -16.82 -10.92 8.20
C ASN A 235 -18.19 -10.94 7.51
N ASN A 236 -18.56 -9.84 6.86
CA ASN A 236 -19.85 -9.67 6.16
C ASN A 236 -19.99 -10.50 4.88
N HIS A 237 -18.89 -10.98 4.29
CA HIS A 237 -18.91 -11.70 3.02
C HIS A 237 -19.06 -13.22 3.16
N VAL A 238 -18.84 -13.78 4.35
CA VAL A 238 -18.94 -15.23 4.58
C VAL A 238 -20.29 -15.86 4.18
N PHE A 239 -21.36 -15.05 4.10
CA PHE A 239 -22.71 -15.49 3.76
C PHE A 239 -23.22 -15.03 2.38
N ASP A 240 -22.33 -14.57 1.48
CA ASP A 240 -22.70 -14.11 0.13
C ASP A 240 -23.35 -15.19 -0.72
N TYR A 241 -23.06 -16.46 -0.44
CA TYR A 241 -23.68 -17.62 -1.09
C TYR A 241 -24.56 -18.43 -0.13
N GLN A 242 -25.07 -17.77 0.90
CA GLN A 242 -26.01 -18.29 1.91
C GLN A 242 -25.47 -19.58 2.58
N GLN A 243 -26.39 -20.40 3.13
CA GLN A 243 -26.05 -21.59 3.90
C GLN A 243 -25.11 -22.56 3.15
N LYS A 244 -25.36 -22.82 1.87
CA LYS A 244 -24.52 -23.73 1.07
C LYS A 244 -23.12 -23.17 0.85
N GLY A 245 -23.01 -21.87 0.58
CA GLY A 245 -21.71 -21.20 0.43
C GLY A 245 -20.89 -21.24 1.72
N LEU A 246 -21.53 -21.01 2.87
CA LEU A 246 -20.90 -21.13 4.18
C LEU A 246 -20.40 -22.57 4.45
N GLU A 247 -21.23 -23.57 4.20
CA GLU A 247 -20.87 -24.99 4.37
C GLU A 247 -19.68 -25.39 3.48
N ASP A 248 -19.70 -24.97 2.21
CA ASP A 248 -18.58 -25.18 1.29
C ASP A 248 -17.32 -24.46 1.78
N THR A 249 -17.45 -23.22 2.29
CA THR A 249 -16.34 -22.44 2.81
C THR A 249 -15.65 -23.14 3.97
N ILE A 250 -16.41 -23.52 5.01
CA ILE A 250 -15.88 -24.24 6.18
C ILE A 250 -15.19 -25.52 5.73
N LYS A 251 -15.84 -26.29 4.84
CA LYS A 251 -15.28 -27.54 4.32
C LYS A 251 -13.96 -27.33 3.58
N PHE A 252 -13.86 -26.38 2.66
CA PHE A 252 -12.66 -26.19 1.85
C PHE A 252 -11.51 -25.56 2.64
N VAL A 253 -11.81 -24.63 3.56
CA VAL A 253 -10.84 -24.06 4.51
C VAL A 253 -10.23 -25.16 5.38
N GLU A 254 -11.05 -26.05 5.94
CA GLU A 254 -10.56 -27.17 6.75
C GLU A 254 -9.77 -28.20 5.92
N GLN A 255 -10.19 -28.47 4.68
CA GLN A 255 -9.47 -29.37 3.77
C GLN A 255 -8.10 -28.81 3.34
N ALA A 256 -7.97 -27.49 3.23
CA ALA A 256 -6.70 -26.82 2.99
C ALA A 256 -5.79 -26.80 4.24
N GLY A 257 -6.31 -27.20 5.41
CA GLY A 257 -5.56 -27.31 6.65
C GLY A 257 -5.60 -26.08 7.55
N PHE A 258 -6.38 -25.06 7.20
CA PHE A 258 -6.46 -23.84 8.01
C PHE A 258 -7.36 -24.02 9.23
N SER A 259 -6.93 -23.48 10.36
CA SER A 259 -7.85 -23.20 11.46
C SER A 259 -8.71 -21.98 11.12
N HIS A 260 -9.90 -21.88 11.72
CA HIS A 260 -10.81 -20.76 11.50
C HIS A 260 -11.64 -20.48 12.74
N SER A 261 -12.21 -19.27 12.81
CA SER A 261 -13.25 -18.90 13.77
C SER A 261 -14.17 -17.84 13.17
N GLY A 262 -15.25 -17.51 13.90
CA GLY A 262 -16.13 -16.39 13.57
C GLY A 262 -17.24 -16.69 12.57
N ALA A 263 -17.36 -17.94 12.11
CA ALA A 263 -18.50 -18.39 11.33
C ALA A 263 -18.86 -19.84 11.67
N GLY A 264 -20.13 -20.20 11.54
CA GLY A 264 -20.60 -21.54 11.87
C GLY A 264 -22.06 -21.77 11.47
N ASN A 265 -22.56 -23.01 11.60
CA ASN A 265 -23.92 -23.38 11.18
C ASN A 265 -25.01 -22.87 12.13
N ASN A 266 -24.61 -22.28 13.26
CA ASN A 266 -25.47 -21.68 14.27
C ASN A 266 -24.61 -20.74 15.14
N THR A 267 -25.26 -20.01 16.04
CA THR A 267 -24.58 -19.10 16.97
C THR A 267 -23.54 -19.79 17.84
N THR A 268 -23.77 -21.02 18.31
CA THR A 268 -22.79 -21.72 19.17
C THR A 268 -21.49 -21.98 18.43
N GLU A 269 -21.56 -22.43 17.18
CA GLU A 269 -20.38 -22.64 16.34
C GLU A 269 -19.71 -21.32 15.95
N ALA A 270 -20.49 -20.30 15.55
CA ALA A 270 -19.94 -19.03 15.08
C ALA A 270 -19.13 -18.30 16.16
N TYR A 271 -19.60 -18.30 17.41
CA TYR A 271 -18.90 -17.66 18.54
C TYR A 271 -17.83 -18.54 19.21
N ALA A 272 -17.71 -19.82 18.84
CA ALA A 272 -16.78 -20.72 19.52
C ALA A 272 -15.33 -20.25 19.27
N PRO A 273 -14.54 -19.97 20.33
CA PRO A 273 -13.14 -19.61 20.15
C PRO A 273 -12.36 -20.80 19.61
N ARG A 274 -11.44 -20.53 18.69
CA ARG A 274 -10.55 -21.54 18.14
C ARG A 274 -9.25 -21.58 18.93
N LEU A 275 -8.96 -22.73 19.55
CA LEU A 275 -7.71 -22.97 20.25
C LEU A 275 -6.68 -23.59 19.31
N VAL A 276 -5.51 -22.95 19.19
CA VAL A 276 -4.39 -23.43 18.35
C VAL A 276 -3.11 -23.44 19.17
N LYS A 277 -2.32 -24.51 19.08
CA LYS A 277 -1.02 -24.58 19.75
C LYS A 277 0.10 -24.17 18.80
N VAL A 278 0.81 -23.10 19.14
CA VAL A 278 1.96 -22.56 18.39
C VAL A 278 3.18 -22.65 19.31
N GLY A 279 4.08 -23.59 19.01
CA GLY A 279 5.20 -23.91 19.91
C GLY A 279 4.72 -24.27 21.31
N ASN A 280 5.06 -23.42 22.29
CA ASN A 280 4.67 -23.55 23.70
C ASN A 280 3.49 -22.66 24.10
N THR A 281 2.91 -21.90 23.17
CA THR A 281 1.81 -20.97 23.41
C THR A 281 0.52 -21.54 22.83
N THR A 282 -0.52 -21.67 23.66
CA THR A 282 -1.88 -21.90 23.16
C THR A 282 -2.52 -20.55 22.86
N LEU A 283 -2.91 -20.34 21.60
CA LEU A 283 -3.66 -19.17 21.13
C LEU A 283 -5.17 -19.42 21.28
N GLY A 284 -5.91 -18.40 21.71
CA GLY A 284 -7.38 -18.37 21.69
C GLY A 284 -7.88 -17.34 20.69
N LEU A 285 -8.46 -17.80 19.59
CA LEU A 285 -8.81 -16.95 18.45
C LEU A 285 -10.32 -16.75 18.35
N VAL A 286 -10.75 -15.49 18.32
CA VAL A 286 -12.15 -15.09 18.11
C VAL A 286 -12.20 -14.12 16.94
N SER A 287 -13.18 -14.26 16.06
CA SER A 287 -13.49 -13.22 15.07
C SER A 287 -14.99 -12.97 14.96
N ALA A 288 -15.38 -11.73 14.66
CA ALA A 288 -16.79 -11.33 14.55
C ALA A 288 -16.95 -10.05 13.72
N THR A 289 -18.11 -9.89 13.08
CA THR A 289 -18.43 -8.74 12.22
C THR A 289 -19.48 -7.84 12.84
N SER A 290 -19.34 -6.52 12.70
CA SER A 290 -20.42 -5.57 13.03
C SER A 290 -21.34 -5.27 11.85
N ILE A 291 -21.00 -5.75 10.65
CA ILE A 291 -21.80 -5.57 9.45
C ILE A 291 -22.73 -6.78 9.34
N THR A 292 -23.93 -6.65 9.90
CA THR A 292 -24.85 -7.76 10.17
C THR A 292 -25.74 -8.14 8.99
N GLY A 293 -25.95 -7.21 8.05
CA GLY A 293 -26.89 -7.35 6.93
C GLY A 293 -28.36 -7.16 7.35
N ASP A 294 -28.63 -6.41 8.43
CA ASP A 294 -29.99 -6.15 8.94
C ASP A 294 -30.86 -5.30 8.00
N ASP A 295 -30.25 -4.65 7.02
CA ASP A 295 -30.90 -3.96 5.90
C ASP A 295 -31.42 -4.93 4.82
N HIS A 296 -31.16 -6.23 4.96
CA HIS A 296 -31.65 -7.28 4.08
C HIS A 296 -32.61 -8.24 4.77
N LEU A 297 -33.44 -8.92 3.97
CA LEU A 297 -34.32 -9.98 4.46
C LEU A 297 -33.55 -11.20 4.99
N VAL A 298 -32.35 -11.45 4.47
CA VAL A 298 -31.46 -12.51 4.90
C VAL A 298 -30.22 -11.83 5.48
N THR A 299 -30.04 -11.94 6.80
CA THR A 299 -28.86 -11.37 7.47
C THR A 299 -27.63 -12.24 7.25
N TYR A 300 -26.43 -11.70 7.48
CA TYR A 300 -25.17 -12.43 7.32
C TYR A 300 -24.76 -13.18 8.59
N ILE A 301 -25.28 -12.77 9.74
CA ILE A 301 -24.95 -13.31 11.06
C ILE A 301 -25.68 -14.61 11.38
N ALA A 302 -25.07 -15.48 12.18
CA ALA A 302 -25.66 -16.73 12.61
C ALA A 302 -26.84 -16.52 13.57
N THR A 303 -27.81 -17.44 13.54
CA THR A 303 -28.87 -17.56 14.55
C THR A 303 -28.87 -18.97 15.14
N ALA A 304 -29.78 -19.28 16.06
CA ALA A 304 -29.89 -20.65 16.59
C ALA A 304 -30.18 -21.70 15.49
N ASN A 305 -30.81 -21.32 14.38
CA ASN A 305 -31.27 -22.23 13.32
C ASN A 305 -30.75 -21.87 11.91
N LYS A 306 -29.78 -20.95 11.81
CA LYS A 306 -29.22 -20.47 10.54
C LYS A 306 -27.73 -20.24 10.74
N GLY A 307 -26.90 -20.70 9.80
CA GLY A 307 -25.48 -20.37 9.82
C GLY A 307 -25.20 -18.91 9.50
N GLY A 308 -23.95 -18.49 9.69
CA GLY A 308 -23.49 -17.15 9.37
C GLY A 308 -22.27 -16.76 10.20
N ALA A 309 -21.92 -15.47 10.15
CA ALA A 309 -20.85 -14.89 10.96
C ALA A 309 -21.26 -14.72 12.45
N ALA A 310 -20.28 -14.66 13.34
CA ALA A 310 -20.45 -14.15 14.70
C ALA A 310 -20.72 -12.65 14.66
N ASP A 311 -21.64 -12.18 15.49
CA ASP A 311 -22.10 -10.80 15.53
C ASP A 311 -21.34 -9.99 16.60
N LEU A 312 -20.50 -9.06 16.14
CA LEU A 312 -19.73 -8.14 16.99
C LEU A 312 -20.64 -7.18 17.78
N THR A 313 -21.91 -7.04 17.36
CA THR A 313 -22.88 -6.16 18.00
C THR A 313 -23.56 -6.80 19.21
N ASP A 314 -23.70 -8.14 19.23
CA ASP A 314 -24.19 -8.90 20.38
C ASP A 314 -23.14 -8.97 21.49
N SER A 315 -23.25 -8.00 22.38
CA SER A 315 -22.29 -7.80 23.48
C SER A 315 -22.29 -8.96 24.47
N THR A 316 -23.39 -9.72 24.60
CA THR A 316 -23.47 -10.82 25.56
C THR A 316 -22.73 -12.04 25.04
N ALA A 317 -23.06 -12.48 23.82
CA ALA A 317 -22.42 -13.62 23.18
C ALA A 317 -20.92 -13.37 22.95
N LEU A 318 -20.57 -12.16 22.48
CA LEU A 318 -19.18 -11.77 22.30
C LEU A 318 -18.37 -11.77 23.61
N SER A 319 -18.94 -11.26 24.70
CA SER A 319 -18.24 -11.28 26.01
C SER A 319 -17.91 -12.71 26.42
N ALA A 320 -18.88 -13.62 26.32
CA ALA A 320 -18.68 -15.02 26.66
C ALA A 320 -17.59 -15.68 25.80
N ALA A 321 -17.56 -15.39 24.49
CA ALA A 321 -16.54 -15.92 23.58
C ALA A 321 -15.13 -15.41 23.94
N VAL A 322 -14.98 -14.11 24.21
CA VAL A 322 -13.68 -13.49 24.54
C VAL A 322 -13.19 -13.94 25.91
N GLU A 323 -14.07 -14.01 26.91
CA GLU A 323 -13.74 -14.53 28.24
C GLU A 323 -13.34 -16.01 28.15
N GLN A 324 -14.09 -16.83 27.42
CA GLN A 324 -13.73 -18.23 27.20
C GLN A 324 -12.35 -18.36 26.51
N ALA A 325 -12.07 -17.56 25.47
CA ALA A 325 -10.78 -17.57 24.81
C ALA A 325 -9.64 -17.21 25.78
N SER A 326 -9.84 -16.18 26.60
CA SER A 326 -8.84 -15.70 27.57
C SER A 326 -8.61 -16.69 28.71
N GLU A 327 -9.65 -17.39 29.16
CA GLU A 327 -9.55 -18.41 30.23
C GLU A 327 -8.93 -19.74 29.77
N SER A 328 -9.03 -20.05 28.47
CA SER A 328 -8.62 -21.36 27.91
C SER A 328 -7.36 -21.31 27.04
N SER A 329 -6.67 -20.17 26.99
CA SER A 329 -5.47 -19.97 26.20
C SER A 329 -4.39 -19.19 26.95
N ASP A 330 -3.15 -19.27 26.46
CA ASP A 330 -2.03 -18.49 26.97
C ASP A 330 -2.02 -17.07 26.37
N TYR A 331 -2.56 -16.91 25.15
CA TYR A 331 -2.63 -15.64 24.44
C TYR A 331 -3.93 -15.53 23.61
N ALA A 332 -4.84 -14.63 23.98
CA ALA A 332 -6.13 -14.46 23.31
C ALA A 332 -6.11 -13.32 22.28
N VAL A 333 -6.55 -13.61 21.05
CA VAL A 333 -6.62 -12.66 19.93
C VAL A 333 -8.07 -12.49 19.48
N VAL A 334 -8.53 -11.25 19.38
CA VAL A 334 -9.86 -10.91 18.87
C VAL A 334 -9.74 -10.13 17.56
N GLN A 335 -10.31 -10.65 16.48
CA GLN A 335 -10.37 -9.98 15.18
C GLN A 335 -11.77 -9.42 14.93
N LEU A 336 -11.87 -8.09 14.83
CA LEU A 336 -13.09 -7.33 14.62
C LEU A 336 -13.20 -6.99 13.14
N HIS A 337 -14.33 -7.26 12.51
CA HIS A 337 -14.57 -6.86 11.13
C HIS A 337 -15.66 -5.78 11.10
N GLY A 338 -15.29 -4.54 10.81
CA GLY A 338 -16.23 -3.42 10.77
C GLY A 338 -15.59 -2.04 10.81
N GLY A 339 -16.41 -1.01 10.60
CA GLY A 339 -15.96 0.37 10.43
C GLY A 339 -16.63 1.00 9.23
N ASP A 340 -16.24 2.22 8.90
CA ASP A 340 -16.63 2.82 7.62
C ASP A 340 -15.53 2.48 6.61
N GLU A 341 -15.93 2.00 5.43
CA GLU A 341 -15.00 1.75 4.32
C GLU A 341 -14.19 3.01 3.99
N TYR A 342 -12.93 2.82 3.60
CA TYR A 342 -12.02 3.87 3.15
C TYR A 342 -11.64 4.91 4.21
N SER A 343 -11.96 4.67 5.48
CA SER A 343 -11.54 5.52 6.60
C SER A 343 -10.07 5.27 6.98
N TYR A 344 -9.33 6.32 7.32
CA TYR A 344 -7.93 6.24 7.74
C TYR A 344 -7.74 5.97 9.24
N ALA A 345 -8.82 6.01 10.01
CA ALA A 345 -8.82 5.77 11.45
C ALA A 345 -10.18 5.20 11.89
N PRO A 346 -10.25 4.45 13.00
CA PRO A 346 -11.49 3.82 13.43
C PRO A 346 -12.58 4.85 13.68
N THR A 347 -13.79 4.53 13.21
CA THR A 347 -14.98 5.30 13.53
C THR A 347 -15.23 5.26 15.04
N ARG A 348 -16.00 6.22 15.56
CA ARG A 348 -16.41 6.20 16.98
C ARG A 348 -17.06 4.87 17.37
N TYR A 349 -17.85 4.28 16.48
CA TYR A 349 -18.51 3.00 16.73
C TYR A 349 -17.51 1.87 16.95
N ILE A 350 -16.52 1.72 16.06
CA ILE A 350 -15.50 0.68 16.20
C ILE A 350 -14.55 0.96 17.38
N ASN A 351 -14.21 2.22 17.63
CA ASN A 351 -13.50 2.61 18.86
C ASN A 351 -14.22 2.15 20.13
N ASN A 352 -15.54 2.29 20.20
CA ASN A 352 -16.33 1.79 21.33
C ASN A 352 -16.33 0.25 21.41
N ARG A 353 -16.20 -0.46 20.29
CA ARG A 353 -16.05 -1.93 20.27
C ARG A 353 -14.68 -2.37 20.78
N PHE A 354 -13.59 -1.70 20.41
CA PHE A 354 -12.28 -1.93 21.02
C PHE A 354 -12.29 -1.68 22.54
N GLU A 355 -12.91 -0.57 22.98
CA GLU A 355 -13.07 -0.27 24.41
C GLU A 355 -13.93 -1.33 25.14
N PHE A 356 -14.99 -1.82 24.51
CA PHE A 356 -15.82 -2.88 25.07
C PHE A 356 -15.08 -4.21 25.22
N VAL A 357 -14.40 -4.65 24.16
CA VAL A 357 -13.68 -5.93 24.10
C VAL A 357 -12.48 -5.92 25.04
N SER A 358 -11.69 -4.85 25.07
CA SER A 358 -10.51 -4.74 25.94
C SER A 358 -10.82 -4.91 27.43
N ARG A 359 -12.02 -4.58 27.89
CA ARG A 359 -12.47 -4.81 29.28
C ARG A 359 -12.61 -6.28 29.67
N ARG A 360 -12.67 -7.19 28.68
CA ARG A 360 -12.61 -8.64 28.88
C ARG A 360 -11.17 -9.18 28.86
N ALA A 361 -10.18 -8.28 28.76
CA ALA A 361 -8.76 -8.55 28.82
C ALA A 361 -8.23 -9.62 27.84
N PRO A 362 -8.57 -9.58 26.53
CA PRO A 362 -7.77 -10.31 25.55
C PRO A 362 -6.36 -9.73 25.49
N ASP A 363 -5.43 -10.44 24.85
CA ASP A 363 -4.03 -10.04 24.76
C ASP A 363 -3.71 -9.21 23.50
N LEU A 364 -4.53 -9.34 22.45
CA LEU A 364 -4.42 -8.56 21.21
C LEU A 364 -5.80 -8.39 20.56
N MET A 365 -6.04 -7.19 20.02
CA MET A 365 -7.19 -6.91 19.16
C MET A 365 -6.73 -6.46 17.78
N ILE A 366 -7.46 -6.86 16.74
CA ILE A 366 -7.12 -6.56 15.34
C ILE A 366 -8.42 -6.17 14.64
N ALA A 367 -8.41 -5.12 13.82
CA ALA A 367 -9.54 -4.80 12.96
C ALA A 367 -9.24 -4.94 11.47
N HIS A 368 -10.32 -5.18 10.73
CA HIS A 368 -10.45 -5.41 9.29
C HIS A 368 -11.71 -4.69 8.80
N HIS A 369 -11.97 -4.63 7.47
CA HIS A 369 -13.11 -4.01 6.78
C HIS A 369 -12.87 -2.63 6.12
N PRO A 370 -12.16 -1.66 6.73
CA PRO A 370 -11.99 -0.35 6.09
C PRO A 370 -11.26 -0.37 4.75
N HIS A 371 -10.63 -1.49 4.37
CA HIS A 371 -9.78 -1.67 3.19
C HIS A 371 -8.57 -0.73 3.08
N VAL A 372 -8.39 0.17 4.04
CA VAL A 372 -7.27 1.11 4.19
C VAL A 372 -6.55 0.78 5.49
N ALA A 373 -5.22 0.69 5.44
CA ALA A 373 -4.42 0.48 6.64
C ALA A 373 -4.51 1.67 7.60
N GLN A 374 -4.89 1.39 8.86
CA GLN A 374 -5.07 2.35 9.96
C GLN A 374 -4.01 2.13 11.03
N GLY A 375 -3.84 3.10 11.94
CA GLY A 375 -2.81 3.10 12.96
C GLY A 375 -2.92 1.99 14.02
N PHE A 376 -2.26 2.21 15.15
CA PHE A 376 -2.18 1.27 16.27
C PHE A 376 -2.73 1.92 17.53
N GLY A 377 -3.27 1.13 18.44
CA GLY A 377 -3.87 1.66 19.66
C GLY A 377 -3.59 0.83 20.91
N LEU A 378 -3.94 1.42 22.05
CA LEU A 378 -3.87 0.77 23.36
C LEU A 378 -5.17 1.03 24.11
N TYR A 379 -5.98 -0.02 24.32
CA TYR A 379 -7.28 0.09 24.99
C TYR A 379 -7.22 -0.68 26.29
N ASN A 380 -7.39 0.00 27.43
CA ASN A 380 -7.27 -0.62 28.76
C ASN A 380 -5.98 -1.45 28.95
N GLY A 381 -4.87 -1.02 28.31
CA GLY A 381 -3.58 -1.73 28.33
C GLY A 381 -3.44 -2.88 27.32
N VAL A 382 -4.48 -3.16 26.52
CA VAL A 382 -4.48 -4.18 25.47
C VAL A 382 -4.06 -3.56 24.12
N PRO A 383 -2.97 -4.04 23.49
CA PRO A 383 -2.57 -3.62 22.15
C PRO A 383 -3.66 -3.86 21.11
N ALA A 384 -3.80 -2.93 20.17
CA ALA A 384 -4.76 -3.02 19.07
C ALA A 384 -4.13 -2.63 17.73
N LEU A 385 -4.40 -3.42 16.69
CA LEU A 385 -4.13 -3.09 15.29
C LEU A 385 -5.44 -2.54 14.71
N LEU A 386 -5.50 -1.25 14.38
CA LEU A 386 -6.78 -0.56 14.16
C LEU A 386 -7.42 -0.83 12.81
N GLY A 387 -6.65 -1.34 11.85
CA GLY A 387 -7.11 -1.70 10.51
C GLY A 387 -5.92 -2.12 9.65
N LEU A 388 -5.93 -3.33 9.09
CA LEU A 388 -4.79 -3.82 8.30
C LEU A 388 -4.87 -3.46 6.79
N GLY A 389 -6.04 -3.01 6.33
CA GLY A 389 -6.30 -2.74 4.91
C GLY A 389 -6.33 -4.03 4.09
N ASN A 390 -6.18 -3.90 2.77
CA ASN A 390 -6.18 -5.05 1.87
C ASN A 390 -4.83 -5.79 1.89
N PHE A 391 -4.89 -7.12 1.87
CA PHE A 391 -3.72 -7.99 1.69
C PHE A 391 -3.76 -8.74 0.35
N VAL A 392 -4.91 -9.31 -0.03
CA VAL A 392 -5.16 -9.79 -1.40
C VAL A 392 -6.57 -9.37 -1.76
N PHE A 393 -6.74 -8.27 -2.49
CA PHE A 393 -8.06 -7.72 -2.79
C PHE A 393 -8.00 -6.86 -4.05
N GLU A 394 -9.05 -6.87 -4.87
CA GLU A 394 -9.03 -6.23 -6.19
C GLU A 394 -9.76 -4.86 -6.25
N GLN A 395 -9.68 -4.06 -5.19
CA GLN A 395 -10.31 -2.74 -5.20
C GLN A 395 -9.53 -1.73 -6.06
N ASN A 396 -10.22 -1.15 -7.05
CA ASN A 396 -9.65 -0.11 -7.91
C ASN A 396 -9.80 1.28 -7.27
N ARG A 397 -9.24 1.46 -6.06
CA ARG A 397 -9.30 2.71 -5.31
C ARG A 397 -7.94 3.01 -4.70
N HIS A 398 -7.43 4.22 -4.91
CA HIS A 398 -6.04 4.59 -4.65
C HIS A 398 -5.60 4.25 -3.22
N GLU A 399 -6.35 4.69 -2.22
CA GLU A 399 -6.04 4.49 -0.80
C GLU A 399 -6.07 3.02 -0.35
N THR A 400 -6.74 2.15 -1.10
CA THR A 400 -6.89 0.71 -0.81
C THR A 400 -5.73 -0.13 -1.33
N LEU A 401 -4.81 0.48 -2.10
CA LEU A 401 -3.63 -0.19 -2.65
C LEU A 401 -2.50 -0.33 -1.62
N LEU A 402 -2.54 0.41 -0.50
CA LEU A 402 -1.60 0.21 0.61
C LEU A 402 -2.28 -0.41 1.83
N GLY A 403 -1.93 -1.68 2.06
CA GLY A 403 -2.20 -2.43 3.27
C GLY A 403 -0.99 -2.51 4.19
N VAL A 404 -1.16 -3.16 5.33
CA VAL A 404 -0.07 -3.46 6.27
C VAL A 404 -0.23 -4.88 6.82
N ALA A 405 0.84 -5.66 6.75
CA ALA A 405 0.94 -6.91 7.49
C ALA A 405 1.72 -6.67 8.78
N VAL A 406 1.30 -7.24 9.90
CA VAL A 406 1.88 -6.95 11.21
C VAL A 406 2.34 -8.24 11.87
N SER A 407 3.65 -8.29 12.16
CA SER A 407 4.19 -9.30 13.08
C SER A 407 4.05 -8.84 14.52
N VAL A 408 3.70 -9.76 15.41
CA VAL A 408 3.62 -9.55 16.85
C VAL A 408 4.38 -10.67 17.53
N ARG A 409 5.43 -10.31 18.26
CA ARG A 409 6.13 -11.27 19.11
C ARG A 409 5.46 -11.36 20.46
N VAL A 410 5.14 -12.58 20.85
CA VAL A 410 4.45 -12.90 22.10
C VAL A 410 5.32 -13.81 22.96
N ASP A 411 5.32 -13.57 24.27
CA ASP A 411 5.84 -14.52 25.26
C ASP A 411 4.83 -14.57 26.43
N PRO A 412 4.08 -15.67 26.59
CA PRO A 412 3.05 -15.77 27.61
C PRO A 412 3.59 -15.78 29.04
N THR A 413 4.90 -15.92 29.22
CA THR A 413 5.55 -15.91 30.55
C THR A 413 5.99 -14.52 31.01
N GLN A 414 5.88 -13.51 30.13
CA GLN A 414 6.29 -12.13 30.39
C GLN A 414 5.08 -11.22 30.64
N SER A 415 5.34 -10.03 31.19
CA SER A 415 4.35 -8.97 31.36
C SER A 415 4.94 -7.63 30.91
N PRO A 416 4.42 -6.98 29.86
CA PRO A 416 3.30 -7.43 28.99
C PRO A 416 3.63 -8.72 28.25
N LYS A 417 2.62 -9.48 27.77
CA LYS A 417 2.86 -10.70 26.96
C LYS A 417 3.34 -10.36 25.54
N THR A 418 2.82 -9.27 24.97
CA THR A 418 3.28 -8.71 23.70
C THR A 418 4.63 -8.01 23.91
N GLN A 419 5.70 -8.57 23.35
CA GLN A 419 7.07 -8.06 23.53
C GLN A 419 7.43 -6.98 22.50
N SER A 420 7.00 -7.17 21.25
CA SER A 420 7.28 -6.26 20.14
C SER A 420 6.28 -6.48 19.01
N ALA A 421 6.11 -5.49 18.16
CA ALA A 421 5.41 -5.63 16.90
C ALA A 421 6.16 -4.91 15.78
N ARG A 422 5.95 -5.35 14.54
CA ARG A 422 6.53 -4.73 13.35
C ARG A 422 5.52 -4.74 12.22
N ALA A 423 5.30 -3.56 11.66
CA ALA A 423 4.42 -3.27 10.55
C ALA A 423 5.20 -3.36 9.24
N TYR A 424 4.73 -4.17 8.30
CA TYR A 424 5.27 -4.33 6.96
C TYR A 424 4.29 -3.72 5.97
N PRO A 425 4.62 -2.56 5.36
CA PRO A 425 3.85 -2.03 4.25
C PRO A 425 3.68 -3.05 3.13
N VAL A 426 2.44 -3.20 2.64
CA VAL A 426 2.09 -4.07 1.52
C VAL A 426 1.44 -3.20 0.45
N TYR A 427 2.02 -3.21 -0.75
CA TYR A 427 1.48 -2.55 -1.92
C TYR A 427 0.80 -3.57 -2.83
N LEU A 428 -0.45 -3.29 -3.21
CA LEU A 428 -1.20 -4.08 -4.17
C LEU A 428 -0.97 -3.53 -5.57
N GLU A 429 0.11 -3.96 -6.19
CA GLU A 429 0.37 -3.62 -7.57
C GLU A 429 -0.46 -4.50 -8.50
N ASP A 430 -1.41 -3.89 -9.20
CA ASP A 430 -2.36 -4.63 -10.05
C ASP A 430 -2.98 -5.83 -9.33
N TYR A 431 -3.32 -5.59 -8.05
CA TYR A 431 -3.89 -6.54 -7.11
C TYR A 431 -2.94 -7.65 -6.62
N GLN A 432 -1.67 -7.60 -7.00
CA GLN A 432 -0.63 -8.47 -6.48
C GLN A 432 0.04 -7.85 -5.24
N PRO A 433 0.01 -8.49 -4.07
CA PRO A 433 0.71 -7.98 -2.90
C PRO A 433 2.22 -8.09 -3.03
N LYS A 434 2.88 -6.95 -2.86
CA LYS A 434 4.33 -6.80 -2.85
C LYS A 434 4.79 -6.06 -1.59
N LEU A 435 6.00 -6.35 -1.13
CA LEU A 435 6.64 -5.60 -0.05
C LEU A 435 7.34 -4.39 -0.66
N VAL A 436 7.34 -3.27 0.05
CA VAL A 436 7.92 -2.01 -0.45
C VAL A 436 9.03 -1.49 0.44
N SER A 437 9.88 -0.63 -0.11
CA SER A 437 10.96 0.04 0.62
C SER A 437 10.96 1.56 0.36
N GLY A 438 11.94 2.26 0.94
CA GLY A 438 12.18 3.68 0.72
C GLY A 438 10.96 4.57 1.01
N PHE A 439 10.72 5.56 0.13
CA PHE A 439 9.72 6.59 0.38
C PHE A 439 8.31 6.02 0.56
N LEU A 440 7.89 5.06 -0.27
CA LEU A 440 6.55 4.50 -0.18
C LEU A 440 6.32 3.73 1.14
N SER A 441 7.33 2.98 1.59
CA SER A 441 7.31 2.34 2.91
C SER A 441 7.19 3.39 4.02
N ASP A 442 8.09 4.38 4.02
CA ASP A 442 8.14 5.41 5.05
C ASP A 442 6.89 6.29 5.06
N TYR A 443 6.30 6.59 3.89
CA TYR A 443 5.04 7.30 3.76
C TYR A 443 3.94 6.58 4.54
N LEU A 444 3.78 5.26 4.31
CA LEU A 444 2.76 4.50 5.01
C LEU A 444 3.04 4.47 6.52
N ILE A 445 4.29 4.23 6.93
CA ILE A 445 4.65 4.20 8.36
C ILE A 445 4.35 5.55 9.03
N ARG A 446 4.69 6.68 8.40
CA ARG A 446 4.37 8.02 8.91
C ARG A 446 2.87 8.24 9.03
N ARG A 447 2.08 7.80 8.04
CA ARG A 447 0.60 7.86 8.08
C ARG A 447 0.04 7.02 9.22
N LEU A 448 0.51 5.79 9.38
CA LEU A 448 0.08 4.91 10.47
C LEU A 448 0.42 5.52 11.83
N ALA A 449 1.60 6.13 11.98
CA ALA A 449 2.02 6.79 13.22
C ALA A 449 1.12 7.99 13.55
N GLU A 450 0.75 8.78 12.54
CA GLU A 450 -0.15 9.92 12.68
C GLU A 450 -1.51 9.53 13.25
N PHE A 451 -2.09 8.42 12.76
CA PHE A 451 -3.40 7.92 13.17
C PHE A 451 -3.34 6.88 14.29
N SER A 452 -2.19 6.73 14.96
CA SER A 452 -2.05 5.87 16.14
C SER A 452 -2.45 6.60 17.43
N SER A 453 -2.79 5.83 18.47
CA SER A 453 -3.02 6.36 19.80
C SER A 453 -1.78 7.07 20.35
N PRO A 454 -1.96 8.08 21.22
CA PRO A 454 -0.88 8.89 21.77
C PRO A 454 0.34 8.21 22.35
N GLU A 455 0.13 7.05 22.94
CA GLU A 455 1.13 6.27 23.65
C GLU A 455 1.94 5.35 22.73
N VAL A 456 1.49 5.19 21.48
CA VAL A 456 2.09 4.29 20.50
C VAL A 456 3.03 5.07 19.58
N ALA A 457 4.26 4.57 19.43
CA ALA A 457 5.20 5.06 18.44
C ALA A 457 5.44 4.01 17.37
N ILE A 458 5.77 4.48 16.16
CA ILE A 458 6.24 3.63 15.09
C ILE A 458 7.57 4.20 14.58
N VAL A 459 8.58 3.33 14.52
CA VAL A 459 9.94 3.70 14.12
C VAL A 459 10.21 3.10 12.74
N PRO A 460 10.35 3.92 11.69
CA PRO A 460 10.64 3.41 10.35
C PRO A 460 12.00 2.70 10.29
N GLY A 461 12.01 1.56 9.64
CA GLY A 461 13.19 0.79 9.24
C GLY A 461 13.10 0.39 7.76
N PRO A 462 14.07 -0.37 7.23
CA PRO A 462 14.12 -0.69 5.81
C PRO A 462 12.99 -1.64 5.37
N GLY A 463 11.91 -1.07 4.83
CA GLY A 463 10.72 -1.80 4.39
C GLY A 463 9.81 -2.27 5.53
N PHE A 464 9.92 -1.66 6.71
CA PHE A 464 9.06 -1.94 7.86
C PHE A 464 8.99 -0.76 8.85
N GLY A 465 8.10 -0.82 9.84
CA GLY A 465 8.10 0.05 11.00
C GLY A 465 8.01 -0.74 12.31
N ASP A 466 8.94 -0.55 13.24
CA ASP A 466 8.86 -1.14 14.57
C ASP A 466 7.80 -0.41 15.40
N VAL A 467 6.81 -1.15 15.92
CA VAL A 467 5.68 -0.61 16.69
C VAL A 467 5.95 -0.79 18.18
N TYR A 468 5.91 0.32 18.91
CA TYR A 468 6.11 0.39 20.36
C TYR A 468 4.80 0.79 21.04
N PHE A 469 4.10 -0.19 21.63
CA PHE A 469 2.90 0.07 22.45
C PHE A 469 3.24 0.66 23.83
N GLN A 470 4.50 0.55 24.25
CA GLN A 470 5.01 1.03 25.53
C GLN A 470 6.48 1.42 25.38
N ASN A 471 6.93 2.41 26.17
CA ASN A 471 8.33 2.86 26.23
C ASN A 471 8.93 3.16 24.84
N PRO A 472 8.31 4.06 24.05
CA PRO A 472 8.83 4.39 22.73
C PRO A 472 10.25 4.98 22.84
N PRO A 473 11.11 4.76 21.82
CA PRO A 473 12.42 5.40 21.78
C PRO A 473 12.28 6.92 21.71
N SER A 474 13.33 7.61 22.13
CA SER A 474 13.35 9.08 22.07
C SER A 474 13.45 9.57 20.63
N VAL A 475 12.73 10.63 20.34
CA VAL A 475 12.87 11.40 19.10
C VAL A 475 14.11 12.29 19.22
N GLN A 476 14.97 12.28 18.19
CA GLN A 476 16.17 13.10 18.08
C GLN A 476 16.08 14.01 16.86
N GLU A 477 16.54 15.24 17.00
CA GLU A 477 16.69 16.18 15.88
C GLU A 477 17.83 15.69 14.96
N VAL A 478 17.51 15.46 13.70
CA VAL A 478 18.45 14.93 12.70
C VAL A 478 18.91 15.99 11.70
N GLU A 479 18.09 17.01 11.45
CA GLU A 479 18.39 18.06 10.47
C GLU A 479 17.74 19.39 10.89
N THR A 480 18.43 20.50 10.65
CA THR A 480 17.89 21.85 10.87
C THR A 480 18.13 22.70 9.63
N VAL A 481 17.06 23.19 9.03
CA VAL A 481 17.08 24.01 7.82
C VAL A 481 16.65 25.43 8.13
N THR A 482 17.40 26.41 7.62
CA THR A 482 17.03 27.83 7.72
C THR A 482 16.63 28.37 6.37
N LEU A 483 15.39 28.87 6.27
CA LEU A 483 14.83 29.48 5.07
C LEU A 483 14.70 30.98 5.26
N ASN A 484 15.24 31.77 4.33
CA ASN A 484 15.05 33.22 4.31
C ASN A 484 14.06 33.55 3.20
N LEU A 485 12.85 33.95 3.61
CA LEU A 485 11.74 34.19 2.70
C LEU A 485 11.45 35.69 2.63
N ALA A 486 11.25 36.20 1.42
CA ALA A 486 10.78 37.56 1.20
C ALA A 486 9.29 37.70 1.60
N ALA A 487 8.79 38.92 1.70
CA ALA A 487 7.34 39.14 1.80
C ALA A 487 6.62 38.52 0.59
N GLY A 488 5.49 37.88 0.83
CA GLY A 488 4.66 37.21 -0.17
C GLY A 488 4.28 35.78 0.21
N GLU A 489 3.75 35.07 -0.78
CA GLU A 489 3.36 33.67 -0.68
C GLU A 489 4.53 32.76 -1.09
N HIS A 490 4.69 31.65 -0.37
CA HIS A 490 5.72 30.65 -0.62
C HIS A 490 5.12 29.26 -0.49
N LEU A 491 5.60 28.33 -1.32
CA LEU A 491 5.38 26.89 -1.16
C LEU A 491 6.75 26.24 -0.98
N VAL A 492 6.86 25.41 0.06
CA VAL A 492 8.07 24.68 0.41
C VAL A 492 7.77 23.19 0.32
N ASP A 493 8.48 22.48 -0.55
CA ASP A 493 8.51 21.02 -0.57
C ASP A 493 9.42 20.54 0.57
N LEU A 494 8.82 20.04 1.65
CA LEU A 494 9.58 19.62 2.84
C LEU A 494 10.40 18.36 2.56
N ARG A 495 10.03 17.57 1.53
CA ARG A 495 10.73 16.34 1.14
C ARG A 495 12.14 16.61 0.63
N GLU A 496 12.47 17.85 0.25
CA GLU A 496 13.83 18.23 -0.17
C GLU A 496 14.83 18.27 0.99
N TYR A 497 14.34 18.45 2.21
CA TYR A 497 15.18 18.84 3.34
C TYR A 497 15.47 17.70 4.30
N ALA A 498 14.62 16.69 4.36
CA ALA A 498 14.76 15.61 5.33
C ALA A 498 14.64 14.23 4.68
N PRO A 499 15.34 13.22 5.21
CA PRO A 499 15.10 11.82 4.87
C PRO A 499 13.62 11.43 5.05
N SER A 500 13.15 10.48 4.24
CA SER A 500 11.76 10.01 4.27
C SER A 500 11.32 9.40 5.61
N ASN A 501 12.27 8.88 6.40
CA ASN A 501 12.03 8.34 7.74
C ASN A 501 11.98 9.40 8.86
N ALA A 502 12.17 10.68 8.53
CA ALA A 502 12.08 11.80 9.45
C ALA A 502 10.77 12.60 9.27
N PHE A 503 10.48 13.50 10.20
CA PHE A 503 9.31 14.38 10.13
C PHE A 503 9.63 15.80 10.63
N LEU A 504 8.87 16.78 10.16
CA LEU A 504 8.96 18.16 10.62
C LEU A 504 8.47 18.26 12.07
N SER A 505 9.40 18.40 13.00
CA SER A 505 9.10 18.40 14.44
C SER A 505 8.90 19.80 15.03
N LYS A 506 9.46 20.84 14.39
CA LYS A 506 9.36 22.22 14.89
C LYS A 506 9.58 23.24 13.78
N ILE A 507 8.81 24.33 13.85
CA ILE A 507 9.01 25.53 13.03
C ILE A 507 9.23 26.71 13.98
N SER A 508 10.34 27.43 13.82
CA SER A 508 10.61 28.69 14.52
C SER A 508 10.66 29.84 13.51
N SER A 509 10.21 31.04 13.87
CA SER A 509 10.26 32.21 12.98
C SER A 509 10.81 33.47 13.67
N THR A 510 11.52 34.31 12.90
CA THR A 510 11.93 35.66 13.33
C THR A 510 10.81 36.71 13.21
N GLY A 511 9.71 36.38 12.51
CA GLY A 511 8.56 37.25 12.27
C GLY A 511 7.22 36.55 12.47
N THR A 512 6.13 37.24 12.13
CA THR A 512 4.79 36.64 12.07
C THR A 512 4.59 36.06 10.67
N ALA A 513 4.11 34.83 10.61
CA ALA A 513 3.76 34.18 9.36
C ALA A 513 2.58 33.25 9.59
N ASP A 514 1.67 33.22 8.63
CA ASP A 514 0.58 32.24 8.59
C ASP A 514 1.08 31.04 7.81
N VAL A 515 0.98 29.88 8.45
CA VAL A 515 1.52 28.61 7.95
C VAL A 515 0.36 27.67 7.69
N THR A 516 0.42 26.99 6.55
CA THR A 516 -0.47 25.89 6.22
C THR A 516 0.38 24.68 5.86
N LEU A 517 0.20 23.58 6.59
CA LEU A 517 0.88 22.32 6.27
C LEU A 517 0.02 21.51 5.31
N GLY A 518 0.67 20.77 4.42
CA GLY A 518 0.03 19.96 3.40
C GLY A 518 0.62 18.55 3.35
N ARG A 519 -0.18 17.61 2.86
CA ARG A 519 0.23 16.22 2.64
C ARG A 519 0.06 15.83 1.19
N ASP A 520 0.91 14.92 0.71
CA ASP A 520 0.75 14.34 -0.62
C ASP A 520 -0.33 13.26 -0.61
N LEU A 521 -1.30 13.40 -1.52
CA LEU A 521 -2.32 12.39 -1.79
C LEU A 521 -1.92 11.43 -2.92
N MET A 522 -0.84 11.72 -3.68
CA MET A 522 -0.52 11.01 -4.91
C MET A 522 0.47 9.86 -4.72
N TRP A 523 1.43 9.98 -3.79
CA TRP A 523 2.52 9.06 -3.37
C TRP A 523 3.40 8.40 -4.46
N PHE A 524 3.01 8.43 -5.74
CA PHE A 524 3.69 7.86 -6.92
C PHE A 524 4.10 8.97 -7.90
N GLY A 525 4.25 10.19 -7.39
CA GLY A 525 4.71 11.32 -8.18
C GLY A 525 6.24 11.41 -8.28
N ASP A 526 6.96 10.62 -7.48
CA ASP A 526 8.41 10.44 -7.57
C ASP A 526 8.83 9.47 -8.68
N PHE A 527 7.87 8.73 -9.25
CA PHE A 527 8.07 7.73 -10.29
C PHE A 527 9.01 6.58 -9.90
N GLU A 528 9.35 6.41 -8.62
CA GLU A 528 10.30 5.40 -8.22
C GLU A 528 9.67 4.01 -8.12
N ASP A 529 10.48 3.01 -8.40
CA ASP A 529 10.16 1.59 -8.25
C ASP A 529 10.55 1.12 -6.84
N TRP A 530 9.53 0.96 -5.99
CA TRP A 530 9.68 0.73 -4.56
C TRP A 530 9.46 -0.71 -4.12
N ASP A 531 8.95 -1.57 -5.00
CA ASP A 531 8.50 -2.90 -4.63
C ASP A 531 9.56 -3.98 -4.88
N ASN A 532 9.32 -5.16 -4.31
CA ASN A 532 10.31 -6.23 -4.20
C ASN A 532 10.23 -7.29 -5.30
N ASP A 533 9.67 -6.96 -6.46
CA ASP A 533 9.57 -7.91 -7.55
C ASP A 533 10.81 -7.91 -8.47
N ASN A 534 10.70 -8.56 -9.63
CA ASN A 534 11.80 -8.67 -10.59
C ASN A 534 11.69 -7.70 -11.76
N GLU A 535 10.59 -6.99 -11.87
CA GLU A 535 10.42 -5.93 -12.85
C GLU A 535 11.24 -4.72 -12.36
N VAL A 536 11.71 -3.91 -13.30
CA VAL A 536 12.61 -2.80 -12.97
C VAL A 536 12.18 -1.56 -13.70
N ASN A 537 12.29 -0.44 -13.00
CA ASN A 537 11.99 0.88 -13.54
C ASN A 537 10.50 1.03 -13.90
N GLU A 538 9.64 0.36 -13.15
CA GLU A 538 8.20 0.43 -13.32
C GLU A 538 7.63 1.78 -12.83
N VAL A 539 6.53 2.21 -13.46
CA VAL A 539 5.77 3.42 -13.09
C VAL A 539 4.27 3.10 -13.11
N THR A 540 3.87 2.07 -12.37
CA THR A 540 2.63 1.33 -12.67
C THR A 540 1.33 2.11 -12.50
N ARG A 541 1.34 3.26 -11.81
CA ARG A 541 0.17 4.14 -11.65
C ARG A 541 0.03 5.24 -12.70
N TRP A 542 1.01 5.40 -13.56
CA TRP A 542 0.95 6.30 -14.71
C TRP A 542 0.73 5.51 -16.00
N GLU A 543 -0.10 6.06 -16.88
CA GLU A 543 -0.28 5.50 -18.21
C GLU A 543 0.95 5.81 -19.08
N HIS A 544 1.60 4.76 -19.57
CA HIS A 544 2.86 4.84 -20.30
C HIS A 544 2.98 3.74 -21.37
N GLU A 545 1.84 3.19 -21.85
CA GLU A 545 1.83 2.17 -22.91
C GLU A 545 2.32 2.68 -24.28
N SER A 546 2.50 4.00 -24.43
CA SER A 546 3.05 4.61 -25.64
C SER A 546 4.56 4.77 -25.51
N ASP A 547 5.31 4.47 -26.58
CA ASP A 547 6.77 4.71 -26.63
C ASP A 547 7.14 6.18 -26.35
N ASP A 548 6.19 7.09 -26.54
CA ASP A 548 6.34 8.53 -26.29
C ASP A 548 6.30 8.92 -24.78
N ILE A 549 5.87 8.02 -23.89
CA ILE A 549 5.86 8.21 -22.44
C ILE A 549 6.74 7.11 -21.84
N THR A 550 7.89 7.47 -21.28
CA THR A 550 8.86 6.48 -20.81
C THR A 550 9.38 6.86 -19.43
N PRO A 551 9.43 5.93 -18.45
CA PRO A 551 10.29 6.08 -17.28
C PRO A 551 11.70 6.43 -17.75
N CYS A 552 12.32 7.46 -17.18
CA CYS A 552 13.63 7.89 -17.63
C CYS A 552 14.64 8.16 -16.51
N LEU A 553 15.77 7.45 -16.58
CA LEU A 553 16.93 7.57 -15.69
C LEU A 553 17.66 8.90 -15.91
N THR A 554 17.65 9.41 -17.14
CA THR A 554 18.30 10.68 -17.52
C THR A 554 17.49 11.92 -17.13
N GLY A 555 16.22 11.74 -16.79
CA GLY A 555 15.25 12.79 -16.49
C GLY A 555 14.77 12.82 -15.05
N ALA A 556 15.51 12.24 -14.10
CA ALA A 556 15.22 12.36 -12.68
C ALA A 556 15.65 13.73 -12.12
N MET A 557 14.77 14.39 -11.37
CA MET A 557 15.11 15.55 -10.54
C MET A 557 15.69 15.08 -9.20
N ARG A 558 15.10 14.04 -8.62
CA ARG A 558 15.57 13.34 -7.41
C ARG A 558 15.36 11.83 -7.60
N GLY A 559 16.12 11.03 -6.86
CA GLY A 559 16.00 9.57 -6.96
C GLY A 559 16.73 8.98 -8.16
N THR A 560 16.20 7.89 -8.68
CA THR A 560 16.77 7.11 -9.79
C THR A 560 16.08 7.33 -11.12
N GLN A 561 14.79 7.70 -11.13
CA GLN A 561 14.04 7.91 -12.36
C GLN A 561 12.99 9.02 -12.24
N GLY A 562 12.73 9.68 -13.36
CA GLY A 562 11.55 10.51 -13.55
C GLY A 562 10.70 9.97 -14.68
N MET A 563 9.86 10.83 -15.24
CA MET A 563 9.01 10.49 -16.37
C MET A 563 9.29 11.40 -17.57
N CYS A 564 9.57 10.81 -18.73
CA CYS A 564 9.86 11.54 -19.95
C CYS A 564 8.71 11.43 -20.95
N LEU A 565 8.21 12.58 -21.41
CA LEU A 565 7.26 12.70 -22.49
C LEU A 565 8.01 13.23 -23.71
N SER A 566 8.29 12.34 -24.67
CA SER A 566 9.11 12.61 -25.86
C SER A 566 8.26 12.59 -27.12
N ARG A 567 8.52 13.52 -28.04
CA ARG A 567 7.72 13.69 -29.26
C ARG A 567 8.42 14.54 -30.31
N THR A 568 7.85 14.59 -31.51
CA THR A 568 8.32 15.38 -32.64
C THR A 568 7.29 16.41 -33.10
N GLN A 569 7.74 17.34 -33.94
CA GLN A 569 6.88 18.29 -34.67
C GLN A 569 5.81 17.61 -35.57
N PHE A 570 5.98 16.33 -35.92
CA PHE A 570 5.05 15.62 -36.80
C PHE A 570 3.88 14.99 -36.04
N ASN A 571 3.96 14.89 -34.71
CA ASN A 571 2.86 14.42 -33.88
C ASN A 571 1.74 15.47 -33.82
N ASN A 572 0.58 15.16 -34.40
CA ASN A 572 -0.52 16.12 -34.59
C ASN A 572 -1.50 16.24 -33.39
N ARG A 573 -1.27 15.53 -32.29
CA ARG A 573 -2.09 15.58 -31.07
C ARG A 573 -1.22 15.63 -29.80
N PRO A 574 -1.65 16.32 -28.74
CA PRO A 574 -0.96 16.25 -27.45
C PRO A 574 -0.86 14.81 -26.94
N ILE A 575 0.26 14.49 -26.32
CA ILE A 575 0.45 13.27 -25.55
C ILE A 575 -0.33 13.50 -24.28
N ARG A 576 -1.01 12.46 -23.81
CA ARG A 576 -1.83 12.51 -22.62
C ARG A 576 -1.39 11.39 -21.69
N MET A 577 -0.87 11.76 -20.54
CA MET A 577 -0.39 10.86 -19.49
C MET A 577 -1.35 10.94 -18.29
N PRO A 578 -2.43 10.14 -18.27
CA PRO A 578 -3.30 10.05 -17.10
C PRO A 578 -2.63 9.37 -15.92
N PHE A 579 -2.96 9.85 -14.73
CA PHE A 579 -2.83 9.07 -13.51
C PHE A 579 -4.00 8.07 -13.47
N LYS A 580 -3.70 6.78 -13.29
CA LYS A 580 -4.69 5.69 -13.47
C LYS A 580 -5.82 5.73 -12.43
N GLN A 581 -5.55 6.21 -11.21
CA GLN A 581 -6.55 6.28 -10.15
C GLN A 581 -7.15 7.68 -9.97
N THR A 582 -8.36 7.72 -9.40
CA THR A 582 -8.93 8.97 -8.86
C THR A 582 -8.31 9.25 -7.48
N LEU A 583 -7.76 10.45 -7.28
CA LEU A 583 -7.18 10.90 -6.02
C LEU A 583 -8.28 11.51 -5.15
N ARG A 584 -8.45 11.01 -3.93
CA ARG A 584 -9.52 11.42 -3.01
C ARG A 584 -8.98 12.21 -1.84
N THR A 585 -9.75 13.15 -1.35
CA THR A 585 -9.40 13.92 -0.16
C THR A 585 -9.32 13.00 1.06
N MET A 586 -8.37 13.31 1.94
CA MET A 586 -8.33 12.66 3.25
C MET A 586 -9.29 13.37 4.22
N PRO A 587 -10.13 12.62 4.95
CA PRO A 587 -11.05 13.19 5.92
C PRO A 587 -10.32 13.80 7.14
N ILE A 588 -10.91 14.84 7.74
CA ILE A 588 -10.30 15.65 8.81
C ILE A 588 -10.34 14.96 10.18
N THR A 589 -11.35 14.13 10.47
CA THR A 589 -11.52 13.53 11.80
C THR A 589 -12.08 12.10 11.78
N PRO A 590 -11.61 11.20 12.67
CA PRO A 590 -12.14 9.83 12.85
C PRO A 590 -13.55 9.75 13.47
N SER A 591 -14.09 10.84 14.01
CA SER A 591 -15.34 10.81 14.77
C SER A 591 -16.54 11.22 13.91
N GLU A 592 -17.24 10.19 13.42
CA GLU A 592 -18.58 10.18 12.82
C GLU A 592 -18.69 10.89 11.46
N SER A 593 -18.87 10.11 10.39
CA SER A 593 -19.41 10.55 9.09
C SER A 593 -18.74 11.83 8.59
N THR A 594 -17.66 11.70 7.83
CA THR A 594 -16.85 12.86 7.43
C THR A 594 -17.70 13.82 6.60
N LEU A 595 -18.26 14.83 7.25
CA LEU A 595 -18.84 16.02 6.64
C LEU A 595 -17.78 17.10 6.44
N GLU A 596 -16.54 16.86 6.89
CA GLU A 596 -15.42 17.78 6.72
C GLU A 596 -14.22 17.02 6.13
N ALA A 597 -13.98 17.25 4.83
CA ALA A 597 -12.72 16.96 4.17
C ALA A 597 -12.01 18.29 3.86
N TYR A 598 -10.70 18.26 3.67
CA TYR A 598 -9.98 19.44 3.19
C TYR A 598 -10.37 19.72 1.74
N SER A 599 -10.96 20.89 1.48
CA SER A 599 -11.43 21.32 0.15
C SER A 599 -10.35 22.01 -0.68
N GLU A 600 -9.29 22.50 -0.04
CA GLU A 600 -8.20 23.20 -0.71
C GLU A 600 -7.09 22.22 -1.07
N LEU A 601 -6.82 22.11 -2.37
CA LEU A 601 -5.79 21.26 -2.93
C LEU A 601 -4.83 22.08 -3.79
N SER A 602 -3.63 21.58 -4.02
CA SER A 602 -2.73 22.11 -5.05
C SER A 602 -2.11 20.98 -5.85
N LEU A 603 -2.17 21.05 -7.18
CA LEU A 603 -1.28 20.30 -8.05
C LEU A 603 0.10 20.95 -8.00
N PHE A 604 1.14 20.17 -7.74
CA PHE A 604 2.52 20.63 -7.69
C PHE A 604 3.44 19.61 -8.35
N GLY A 605 4.57 20.07 -8.90
CA GLY A 605 5.57 19.17 -9.45
C GLY A 605 6.76 19.91 -10.04
N TYR A 606 7.78 19.15 -10.45
CA TYR A 606 8.97 19.65 -11.11
C TYR A 606 8.93 19.24 -12.57
N ALA A 607 9.37 20.15 -13.44
CA ALA A 607 9.51 19.88 -14.85
C ALA A 607 10.80 20.48 -15.42
N LYS A 608 11.39 19.75 -16.36
CA LYS A 608 12.47 20.21 -17.22
C LYS A 608 12.05 19.99 -18.67
N GLY A 609 12.42 20.91 -19.55
CA GLY A 609 11.99 20.87 -20.95
C GLY A 609 13.17 21.07 -21.88
N ASP A 610 13.31 20.17 -22.85
CA ASP A 610 14.24 20.31 -23.97
C ASP A 610 13.40 20.49 -25.23
N ASN A 611 13.37 21.72 -25.76
CA ASN A 611 12.49 22.15 -26.86
C ASN A 611 11.01 21.75 -26.63
N ALA A 612 10.58 21.71 -25.37
CA ALA A 612 9.26 21.25 -24.97
C ALA A 612 8.14 22.08 -25.62
N GLY A 613 7.06 21.41 -26.05
CA GLY A 613 5.78 22.08 -26.24
C GLY A 613 5.16 22.51 -24.90
N ALA A 614 4.02 23.18 -24.96
CA ALA A 614 3.29 23.58 -23.75
C ALA A 614 2.93 22.36 -22.90
N LEU A 615 3.15 22.47 -21.59
CA LEU A 615 2.72 21.48 -20.59
C LEU A 615 1.42 21.99 -19.95
N SER A 616 0.39 21.16 -19.97
CA SER A 616 -0.89 21.40 -19.30
C SER A 616 -1.32 20.20 -18.45
N ALA A 617 -2.30 20.40 -17.58
CA ALA A 617 -2.99 19.32 -16.87
C ALA A 617 -4.49 19.37 -17.15
N GLU A 618 -5.08 18.22 -17.45
CA GLU A 618 -6.52 18.00 -17.38
C GLU A 618 -6.89 17.62 -15.94
N LEU A 619 -7.75 18.41 -15.33
CA LEU A 619 -8.25 18.24 -13.98
C LEU A 619 -9.75 18.01 -14.05
N THR A 620 -10.23 16.92 -13.45
CA THR A 620 -11.66 16.63 -13.36
C THR A 620 -12.04 16.42 -11.90
N ILE A 621 -12.89 17.31 -11.38
CA ILE A 621 -13.45 17.16 -10.04
C ILE A 621 -14.64 16.22 -10.12
N VAL A 622 -14.63 15.18 -9.29
CA VAL A 622 -15.67 14.16 -9.25
C VAL A 622 -16.18 13.93 -7.83
N THR A 623 -17.32 13.25 -7.73
CA THR A 623 -17.91 12.80 -6.46
C THR A 623 -16.96 11.93 -5.63
N ALA A 624 -17.23 11.88 -4.33
CA ALA A 624 -16.45 11.14 -3.34
C ALA A 624 -16.25 9.66 -3.65
N GLU A 625 -17.19 8.99 -4.33
CA GLU A 625 -17.17 7.54 -4.52
C GLU A 625 -17.39 7.12 -5.98
N ASP A 626 -18.55 7.44 -6.56
CA ASP A 626 -19.00 6.93 -7.87
C ASP A 626 -18.40 7.63 -9.11
N ASN A 627 -17.53 8.63 -8.91
CA ASN A 627 -16.82 9.40 -9.95
C ASN A 627 -17.73 10.20 -10.92
N LEU A 628 -18.92 10.62 -10.51
CA LEU A 628 -19.73 11.56 -11.27
C LEU A 628 -19.04 12.93 -11.33
N GLU A 629 -18.97 13.51 -12.53
CA GLU A 629 -18.24 14.75 -12.80
C GLU A 629 -19.00 16.00 -12.35
N PHE A 630 -18.35 16.84 -11.55
CA PHE A 630 -18.79 18.20 -11.22
C PHE A 630 -18.27 19.22 -12.24
N SER A 631 -16.99 19.12 -12.57
CA SER A 631 -16.31 20.01 -13.50
C SER A 631 -15.08 19.34 -14.10
N SER A 632 -14.68 19.81 -15.26
CA SER A 632 -13.44 19.45 -15.92
C SER A 632 -12.83 20.69 -16.56
N GLU A 633 -11.52 20.85 -16.40
CA GLU A 633 -10.76 21.94 -16.99
C GLU A 633 -9.38 21.49 -17.45
N GLU A 634 -8.83 22.21 -18.43
CA GLU A 634 -7.43 22.08 -18.82
C GLU A 634 -6.68 23.35 -18.40
N VAL A 635 -5.64 23.17 -17.58
CA VAL A 635 -4.86 24.27 -16.99
C VAL A 635 -3.46 24.26 -17.57
N GLY A 636 -3.00 25.42 -18.05
CA GLY A 636 -1.62 25.59 -18.51
C GLY A 636 -0.67 25.61 -17.31
N LEU A 637 0.40 24.82 -17.36
CA LEU A 637 1.38 24.71 -16.29
C LEU A 637 2.70 25.38 -16.65
N ILE A 638 3.23 25.08 -17.85
CA ILE A 638 4.50 25.64 -18.34
C ILE A 638 4.38 25.95 -19.84
N GLU A 639 4.86 27.13 -20.23
CA GLU A 639 4.90 27.58 -21.61
C GLU A 639 5.94 26.79 -22.46
N PRO A 640 5.77 26.72 -23.79
CA PRO A 640 6.73 26.07 -24.67
C PRO A 640 8.14 26.65 -24.55
N GLY A 641 9.16 25.81 -24.66
CA GLY A 641 10.56 26.23 -24.71
C GLY A 641 11.54 25.22 -24.14
N SER A 642 12.80 25.66 -24.00
CA SER A 642 13.82 24.90 -23.28
C SER A 642 14.07 25.55 -21.92
N TYR A 643 13.99 24.76 -20.86
CA TYR A 643 14.11 25.23 -19.49
C TYR A 643 14.72 24.13 -18.62
N ASN A 644 15.55 24.54 -17.68
CA ASN A 644 16.05 23.63 -16.65
C ASN A 644 14.92 23.32 -15.64
N TRP A 645 15.17 22.40 -14.71
CA TRP A 645 14.26 22.07 -13.64
C TRP A 645 13.67 23.31 -12.97
N GLN A 646 12.34 23.39 -13.00
CA GLN A 646 11.54 24.42 -12.36
C GLN A 646 10.26 23.80 -11.82
N THR A 647 9.67 24.44 -10.82
CA THR A 647 8.41 24.00 -10.23
C THR A 647 7.22 24.59 -10.98
N PHE A 648 6.12 23.86 -11.02
CA PHE A 648 4.79 24.39 -11.36
C PHE A 648 3.82 24.16 -10.20
N ARG A 649 2.78 24.99 -10.13
CA ARG A 649 1.71 24.88 -9.14
C ARG A 649 0.39 25.31 -9.75
N HIS A 650 -0.68 24.61 -9.39
CA HIS A 650 -2.04 25.04 -9.67
C HIS A 650 -2.93 24.74 -8.46
N ASP A 651 -3.63 25.75 -7.95
CA ASP A 651 -4.53 25.61 -6.80
C ASP A 651 -5.93 25.20 -7.24
N ILE A 652 -6.51 24.26 -6.51
CA ILE A 652 -7.80 23.63 -6.80
C ILE A 652 -8.67 23.76 -5.55
N THR A 653 -9.83 24.39 -5.69
CA THR A 653 -10.84 24.45 -4.64
C THR A 653 -12.01 23.54 -5.00
N LEU A 654 -12.29 22.57 -4.15
CA LEU A 654 -13.43 21.68 -4.33
C LEU A 654 -14.76 22.41 -4.03
N PRO A 655 -15.85 22.11 -4.76
CA PRO A 655 -17.18 22.60 -4.45
C PRO A 655 -17.58 22.32 -3.00
N ASP A 656 -18.36 23.24 -2.42
CA ASP A 656 -18.95 23.07 -1.09
C ASP A 656 -19.76 21.76 -0.98
N ASP A 657 -19.64 21.05 0.14
CA ASP A 657 -20.28 19.75 0.37
C ASP A 657 -21.82 19.77 0.32
N SER A 658 -22.46 20.94 0.35
CA SER A 658 -23.91 21.08 0.08
C SER A 658 -24.28 20.85 -1.39
N GLN A 659 -23.30 20.88 -2.30
CA GLN A 659 -23.46 20.54 -3.71
C GLN A 659 -23.16 19.06 -3.89
N THR A 660 -24.20 18.31 -4.26
CA THR A 660 -24.14 16.87 -4.39
C THR A 660 -24.62 16.42 -5.76
N LEU A 661 -24.08 15.28 -6.24
CA LEU A 661 -24.49 14.65 -7.49
C LEU A 661 -24.93 13.20 -7.27
N GLY A 662 -25.65 12.68 -8.24
CA GLY A 662 -26.04 11.28 -8.27
C GLY A 662 -27.22 10.93 -7.36
N PRO A 663 -27.66 9.66 -7.41
CA PRO A 663 -28.76 9.16 -6.58
C PRO A 663 -28.40 9.14 -5.09
N GLU A 664 -27.12 8.96 -4.77
CA GLU A 664 -26.60 8.88 -3.40
C GLU A 664 -26.31 10.26 -2.78
N GLN A 665 -26.45 11.34 -3.56
CA GLN A 665 -26.17 12.71 -3.12
C GLN A 665 -24.75 12.85 -2.56
N LEU A 666 -23.75 12.48 -3.37
CA LEU A 666 -22.35 12.52 -2.97
C LEU A 666 -21.71 13.88 -3.25
N PRO A 667 -20.89 14.42 -2.32
CA PRO A 667 -20.17 15.68 -2.51
C PRO A 667 -18.92 15.53 -3.39
N ALA A 668 -18.36 16.65 -3.85
CA ALA A 668 -17.14 16.71 -4.64
C ALA A 668 -15.89 16.52 -3.76
N ARG A 669 -15.27 15.33 -3.81
CA ARG A 669 -14.15 14.98 -2.91
C ARG A 669 -13.01 14.24 -3.59
N ALA A 670 -12.95 14.34 -4.91
CA ALA A 670 -11.94 13.63 -5.65
C ALA A 670 -11.54 14.36 -6.94
N VAL A 671 -10.31 14.13 -7.37
CA VAL A 671 -9.72 14.72 -8.57
C VAL A 671 -9.16 13.60 -9.44
N LYS A 672 -9.51 13.60 -10.72
CA LYS A 672 -8.79 12.87 -11.77
C LYS A 672 -7.82 13.82 -12.45
N LEU A 673 -6.65 13.31 -12.81
CA LEU A 673 -5.54 14.09 -13.34
C LEU A 673 -4.96 13.41 -14.59
N ALA A 674 -4.67 14.20 -15.62
CA ALA A 674 -3.77 13.80 -16.69
C ALA A 674 -2.86 14.95 -17.12
N PHE A 675 -1.57 14.67 -17.30
CA PHE A 675 -0.65 15.64 -17.89
C PHE A 675 -0.72 15.58 -19.41
N LYS A 676 -0.56 16.74 -20.04
CA LYS A 676 -0.52 16.86 -21.49
C LYS A 676 0.66 17.68 -21.95
N GLN A 677 1.32 17.17 -22.97
CA GLN A 677 2.39 17.87 -23.66
C GLN A 677 1.98 18.11 -25.11
N ALA A 678 1.97 19.37 -25.53
CA ALA A 678 1.74 19.75 -26.92
C ALA A 678 2.95 19.42 -27.80
N PRO A 679 2.78 19.24 -29.13
CA PRO A 679 3.92 19.15 -30.05
C PRO A 679 4.78 20.41 -30.03
N PRO A 680 6.10 20.28 -30.23
CA PRO A 680 6.96 21.43 -30.46
C PRO A 680 6.67 22.07 -31.82
N GLU A 681 7.09 23.33 -31.99
CA GLU A 681 7.00 24.00 -33.28
C GLU A 681 7.89 23.33 -34.34
N GLN A 682 9.08 22.89 -33.94
CA GLN A 682 10.06 22.22 -34.81
C GLN A 682 10.88 21.18 -34.03
N GLY A 683 11.42 20.17 -34.71
CA GLY A 683 12.34 19.18 -34.17
C GLY A 683 11.71 18.15 -33.23
N GLU A 684 12.55 17.62 -32.35
CA GLU A 684 12.18 16.72 -31.26
C GLU A 684 12.06 17.54 -29.96
N ALA A 685 11.23 17.05 -29.04
CA ALA A 685 10.95 17.69 -27.78
C ALA A 685 10.76 16.65 -26.69
N THR A 686 11.30 16.95 -25.51
CA THR A 686 11.13 16.14 -24.32
C THR A 686 10.73 17.02 -23.15
N VAL A 687 9.70 16.60 -22.41
CA VAL A 687 9.40 17.11 -21.07
C VAL A 687 9.71 16.01 -20.07
N MET A 688 10.52 16.33 -19.08
CA MET A 688 10.84 15.49 -17.94
C MET A 688 10.00 15.96 -16.76
N LEU A 689 9.26 15.07 -16.13
CA LEU A 689 8.44 15.32 -14.94
C LEU A 689 8.97 14.49 -13.77
N ASP A 690 8.96 15.08 -12.58
CA ASP A 690 9.34 14.39 -11.35
C ASP A 690 8.72 15.08 -10.13
N GLN A 691 8.64 14.35 -9.02
CA GLN A 691 8.21 14.80 -7.69
C GLN A 691 6.83 15.45 -7.69
N LEU A 692 5.93 14.89 -8.50
CA LEU A 692 4.54 15.32 -8.60
C LEU A 692 3.81 15.10 -7.27
N ALA A 693 2.84 15.97 -6.99
CA ALA A 693 2.00 15.84 -5.82
C ALA A 693 0.63 16.46 -6.07
N LEU A 694 -0.40 15.84 -5.48
CA LEU A 694 -1.67 16.50 -5.22
C LEU A 694 -1.73 16.78 -3.73
N ILE A 695 -1.46 18.02 -3.37
CA ILE A 695 -1.30 18.44 -1.98
C ILE A 695 -2.69 18.69 -1.40
N SER A 696 -2.99 18.08 -0.25
CA SER A 696 -4.17 18.43 0.56
C SER A 696 -3.78 19.31 1.73
N TRP A 697 -4.31 20.53 1.77
CA TRP A 697 -3.94 21.54 2.74
C TRP A 697 -4.76 21.45 4.03
N GLN A 698 -4.06 21.46 5.17
CA GLN A 698 -4.70 21.53 6.48
C GLN A 698 -5.27 22.94 6.75
N LYS A 699 -5.92 23.14 7.90
CA LYS A 699 -6.32 24.49 8.34
C LYS A 699 -5.06 25.30 8.65
N SER A 700 -5.01 26.54 8.17
CA SER A 700 -3.90 27.46 8.45
C SER A 700 -3.82 27.78 9.95
N PHE A 701 -2.61 28.08 10.41
CA PHE A 701 -2.35 28.51 11.78
C PHE A 701 -1.26 29.57 11.82
N SER A 702 -1.39 30.50 12.76
CA SER A 702 -0.32 31.44 13.08
C SER A 702 0.61 30.83 14.13
N LEU A 703 1.91 31.06 13.98
CA LEU A 703 2.91 30.54 14.92
C LEU A 703 2.76 31.14 16.34
N ASN A 704 2.58 30.30 17.36
CA ASN A 704 2.41 30.73 18.75
C ASN A 704 3.76 31.16 19.35
N ASN A 705 3.91 32.43 19.75
CA ASN A 705 5.21 33.01 20.11
C ASN A 705 6.28 32.73 19.02
N ARG A 706 5.86 32.66 17.75
CA ARG A 706 6.69 32.31 16.60
C ARG A 706 7.22 30.87 16.60
N LEU A 707 6.47 29.96 17.23
CA LEU A 707 6.81 28.55 17.35
C LEU A 707 5.61 27.66 16.99
N TRP A 708 5.88 26.58 16.26
CA TRP A 708 5.03 25.40 16.12
C TRP A 708 5.85 24.15 16.40
N GLN A 709 5.21 23.12 16.97
CA GLN A 709 5.85 21.84 17.31
C GLN A 709 4.89 20.67 17.07
N ALA A 710 5.45 19.54 16.66
CA ALA A 710 4.80 18.24 16.64
C ALA A 710 5.56 17.28 17.55
N GLU A 711 4.81 16.56 18.39
CA GLU A 711 5.36 15.57 19.31
C GLU A 711 5.42 14.17 18.69
N ARG A 712 4.84 13.99 17.49
CA ARG A 712 4.72 12.70 16.83
C ARG A 712 5.00 12.81 15.34
N MET A 713 5.42 11.69 14.80
CA MET A 713 5.59 11.47 13.38
C MET A 713 4.26 11.63 12.63
N HIS A 714 4.31 12.28 11.47
CA HIS A 714 3.16 12.58 10.63
C HIS A 714 3.54 12.63 9.14
N GLY A 715 2.56 12.56 8.25
CA GLY A 715 2.74 12.60 6.80
C GLY A 715 2.57 14.00 6.19
N LEU A 716 3.14 15.05 6.80
CA LEU A 716 3.04 16.42 6.26
C LEU A 716 4.31 16.73 5.49
N ASP A 717 4.19 16.77 4.17
CA ASP A 717 5.29 16.83 3.21
C ASP A 717 5.45 18.21 2.56
N PHE A 718 4.49 19.13 2.79
CA PHE A 718 4.47 20.46 2.20
C PHE A 718 4.14 21.52 3.23
N MET A 719 4.64 22.74 2.97
CA MET A 719 4.31 23.92 3.75
C MET A 719 4.05 25.09 2.81
N ALA A 720 2.84 25.65 2.88
CA ALA A 720 2.51 26.95 2.32
C ALA A 720 2.65 28.01 3.42
N LEU A 721 3.12 29.19 3.04
CA LEU A 721 3.29 30.31 3.96
C LEU A 721 2.99 31.63 3.28
N GLU A 722 2.30 32.51 4.00
CA GLU A 722 2.06 33.89 3.61
C GLU A 722 2.66 34.83 4.68
N THR A 723 3.35 35.89 4.22
CA THR A 723 3.92 36.88 5.13
C THR A 723 4.03 38.28 4.51
N ASP A 724 3.68 39.30 5.29
CA ASP A 724 3.74 40.71 4.86
C ASP A 724 5.16 41.30 4.87
N VAL A 725 6.09 40.64 5.55
CA VAL A 725 7.47 41.11 5.72
C VAL A 725 8.44 39.95 5.51
N PRO A 726 9.71 40.20 5.14
CA PRO A 726 10.68 39.12 5.10
C PRO A 726 10.79 38.40 6.44
N VAL A 727 10.76 37.06 6.41
CA VAL A 727 10.88 36.21 7.59
C VAL A 727 12.01 35.21 7.41
N THR A 728 12.65 34.86 8.52
CA THR A 728 13.55 33.71 8.58
C THR A 728 12.83 32.60 9.33
N LEU A 729 12.62 31.48 8.67
CA LEU A 729 12.11 30.25 9.28
C LEU A 729 13.26 29.31 9.59
N THR A 730 13.18 28.64 10.74
CA THR A 730 14.03 27.51 11.09
C THR A 730 13.15 26.28 11.24
N LEU A 731 13.34 25.33 10.34
CA LEU A 731 12.66 24.05 10.31
C LEU A 731 13.55 23.01 10.98
N HIS A 732 13.00 22.27 11.94
CA HIS A 732 13.70 21.18 12.61
C HIS A 732 13.04 19.86 12.25
N PHE A 733 13.82 18.93 11.72
CA PHE A 733 13.37 17.59 11.39
C PHE A 733 13.92 16.62 12.41
N SER A 734 13.07 15.70 12.84
CA SER A 734 13.43 14.68 13.82
C SER A 734 13.12 13.28 13.31
N ALA A 735 13.88 12.30 13.80
CA ALA A 735 13.65 10.88 13.61
C ALA A 735 13.76 10.18 14.97
N TYR A 736 13.33 8.93 15.06
CA TYR A 736 13.58 8.13 16.25
C TYR A 736 15.03 7.65 16.28
N ASP A 737 15.58 7.55 17.50
CA ASP A 737 16.89 6.95 17.84
C ASP A 737 17.04 5.52 17.32
#